data_AF-A0A8X9ADU2-F1
#
_entry.id   AF-A0A8X9ADU2-F1
#
_cell.length_a   1.000
_cell.length_b   1.000
_cell.length_c   1.000
_cell.angle_alpha   90.00
_cell.angle_beta   90.00
_cell.angle_gamma   90.00
#
_symmetry.space_group_name_H-M   'P 1'
#
loop_
_entity.id
_entity.type
_entity.pdbx_description
1 polymer ?
#
loop_
_entity_poly.entity_id
_entity_poly.type
_entity_poly.pdbx_seq_one_letter_code
_entity_poly.pdbx_strand_id
1 'polypeptide(L)'
;MLLTGRTSIRTERWATCLLRVQTSSPSLKQRVPQIPVNTASLHQFHHLQNPRADSTARLLLQQLRIRFPKAPLTCSWLQFPQFSASMAAAEENSALFPIFVLTMIALPLVPYTFVNLYLTFRKKSQNINCRCSACFRSGKYRKSIFRRISKFSTYSNLTVLLLWVVVVLLSFYIKHVNTEIQIFEPFSILGLEPGVSEPEIKKAYRKLSILYHPDKNTDPEANKYFIDYISKAYQALTDPISRENFEKYGHPDGRQGIQMGIALPQFLLNIDGASGGILLLGIVGVCIILPLTIAVIYLSRSSKYTGNYVMHHTMYAYYHFMKPSLAPSKVMEVFIRAAEYMEIPVRRTDEESLQKLFVLVRSELNLDLRNIRQEQAKFWKQHPALVKAELLIQAHLTRETAELSPYLQQDFKKMLALAPRLLEELIKMAIIPRTQQGHGWLRPAIGVVELSQSMIQAVPLSARKATGGSSEGYGPFLQLPHFTESVVKKIARKKVRSFQDFREMKQQERAELLTQFAGFSDAEAQDVEIVLEMMPSILIDLTCETEGEEGIQEGDIVTMQAWITLRRWNDSIRALPHAPYFPYEKEENFWLLLADTSSNDVWMSQKVNFMDEATAIIAASKAIQELKEGSGASAKEIKIAVKEAINRVKSGSRLVMGKFQAPSEGNYNLTSYCLCDAWIGCDAKSNVKLKVLKRTRAGTRNIVSTDEVPSLEDGAEDEDEEGNDEYDDDYESEYSEDDEDVRGKDAQGAVADGSVDDDAKGSSSDGGSESDEN
;
A
#
# COMPACT_ATOMS: atom_id res chain seq x y z
N MET A 1 -9.76 -24.53 -55.53
CA MET A 1 -8.47 -23.82 -55.66
C MET A 1 -8.31 -22.99 -54.40
N LEU A 2 -7.66 -23.52 -53.35
CA LEU A 2 -6.21 -23.51 -53.10
C LEU A 2 -5.72 -22.07 -52.81
N LEU A 3 -5.01 -21.69 -51.74
CA LEU A 3 -4.36 -22.29 -50.55
C LEU A 3 -4.05 -21.07 -49.63
N THR A 4 -4.47 -20.99 -48.37
CA THR A 4 -3.72 -21.36 -47.14
C THR A 4 -2.19 -21.20 -47.19
N GLY A 5 -1.65 -20.41 -46.25
CA GLY A 5 -0.21 -20.37 -45.95
C GLY A 5 0.12 -19.61 -44.66
N ARG A 6 0.06 -20.31 -43.51
CA ARG A 6 0.63 -19.87 -42.22
C ARG A 6 2.13 -19.60 -42.36
N THR A 7 2.63 -18.51 -41.79
CA THR A 7 3.93 -18.49 -41.11
C THR A 7 3.88 -17.55 -39.90
N SER A 8 3.70 -18.16 -38.74
CA SER A 8 4.27 -17.71 -37.47
C SER A 8 5.79 -17.73 -37.61
N ILE A 9 6.52 -16.70 -37.15
CA ILE A 9 7.89 -16.76 -36.59
C ILE A 9 8.33 -15.39 -36.04
N ARG A 10 8.55 -15.39 -34.71
CA ARG A 10 9.60 -14.73 -33.90
C ARG A 10 9.86 -13.22 -34.03
N THR A 11 9.34 -12.47 -33.05
CA THR A 11 10.02 -11.30 -32.46
C THR A 11 9.80 -11.22 -30.94
N GLU A 12 10.06 -12.32 -30.23
CA GLU A 12 10.33 -12.28 -28.78
C GLU A 12 11.49 -13.23 -28.49
N ARG A 13 12.73 -12.74 -28.63
CA ARG A 13 13.94 -13.48 -28.27
C ARG A 13 15.10 -12.55 -27.89
N TRP A 14 14.87 -11.59 -27.01
CA TRP A 14 15.94 -10.90 -26.26
C TRP A 14 15.42 -10.47 -24.87
N ALA A 15 14.88 -11.40 -24.09
CA ALA A 15 14.65 -11.22 -22.65
C ALA A 15 14.42 -12.56 -21.93
N THR A 16 15.21 -13.61 -22.24
CA THR A 16 15.27 -14.84 -21.43
C THR A 16 16.54 -15.60 -21.75
N CYS A 17 17.65 -15.16 -21.18
CA CYS A 17 18.86 -15.95 -21.05
C CYS A 17 19.49 -15.68 -19.69
N LEU A 18 18.76 -16.09 -18.65
CA LEU A 18 19.22 -16.38 -17.28
C LEU A 18 17.96 -16.91 -16.57
N LEU A 19 18.04 -18.14 -16.04
CA LEU A 19 16.97 -18.93 -15.37
C LEU A 19 16.22 -19.96 -16.24
N ARG A 20 16.95 -20.96 -16.77
CA ARG A 20 16.55 -22.39 -16.65
C ARG A 20 17.66 -23.31 -17.17
N VAL A 21 18.48 -23.84 -16.26
CA VAL A 21 19.17 -25.12 -16.47
C VAL A 21 18.96 -25.94 -15.19
N GLN A 22 18.24 -27.05 -15.39
CA GLN A 22 18.17 -28.28 -14.60
C GLN A 22 17.71 -28.24 -13.14
N THR A 23 16.46 -28.65 -12.96
CA THR A 23 16.05 -29.52 -11.84
C THR A 23 15.57 -30.86 -12.39
N SER A 24 16.34 -31.91 -12.13
CA SER A 24 15.85 -33.28 -11.93
C SER A 24 16.70 -33.88 -10.80
N SER A 25 16.02 -34.05 -9.65
CA SER A 25 16.32 -34.64 -8.33
C SER A 25 17.32 -35.83 -8.25
N PRO A 26 17.84 -36.28 -7.06
CA PRO A 26 17.14 -36.26 -5.75
C PRO A 26 17.92 -36.06 -4.43
N SER A 27 17.10 -35.81 -3.39
CA SER A 27 17.22 -36.14 -1.94
C SER A 27 18.39 -35.61 -1.10
N LEU A 28 18.09 -34.77 -0.08
CA LEU A 28 18.43 -35.05 1.32
C LEU A 28 17.69 -34.12 2.30
N LYS A 29 17.15 -34.73 3.35
CA LYS A 29 16.42 -34.14 4.49
C LYS A 29 17.31 -33.16 5.27
N GLN A 30 16.76 -32.02 5.74
CA GLN A 30 17.17 -31.48 7.03
C GLN A 30 16.10 -30.58 7.67
N ARG A 31 15.95 -30.80 8.98
CA ARG A 31 14.91 -30.35 9.89
C ARG A 31 15.10 -28.87 10.27
N VAL A 32 13.98 -28.17 10.44
CA VAL A 32 13.89 -26.93 11.22
C VAL A 32 13.67 -27.31 12.69
N PRO A 33 14.46 -26.83 13.66
CA PRO A 33 14.08 -26.91 15.06
C PRO A 33 13.17 -25.71 15.43
N GLN A 34 12.04 -26.05 16.05
CA GLN A 34 11.21 -25.15 16.81
C GLN A 34 11.88 -24.87 18.17
N ILE A 35 11.81 -23.61 18.63
CA ILE A 35 12.11 -23.22 20.02
C ILE A 35 10.80 -22.70 20.62
N PRO A 36 10.30 -23.30 21.72
CA PRO A 36 9.25 -22.68 22.54
C PRO A 36 9.86 -21.88 23.70
N VAL A 37 9.04 -20.92 24.13
CA VAL A 37 9.28 -19.87 25.13
C VAL A 37 9.30 -20.42 26.56
N ASN A 38 10.08 -19.83 27.46
CA ASN A 38 9.65 -19.67 28.86
C ASN A 38 10.26 -18.43 29.55
N THR A 39 9.43 -17.81 30.36
CA THR A 39 9.58 -16.60 31.18
C THR A 39 10.23 -16.86 32.54
N ALA A 40 11.09 -15.96 33.05
CA ALA A 40 11.07 -15.49 34.45
C ALA A 40 12.15 -14.43 34.82
N SER A 41 11.69 -13.44 35.59
CA SER A 41 12.29 -12.55 36.61
C SER A 41 13.49 -11.62 36.33
N LEU A 42 13.18 -10.31 36.44
CA LEU A 42 14.06 -9.26 36.96
C LEU A 42 14.36 -9.47 38.46
N HIS A 43 15.61 -9.25 38.90
CA HIS A 43 15.94 -8.27 39.94
C HIS A 43 17.47 -8.07 40.11
N GLN A 44 17.87 -6.79 40.26
CA GLN A 44 19.04 -6.27 41.01
C GLN A 44 20.48 -6.49 40.48
N PHE A 45 21.14 -5.44 39.98
CA PHE A 45 22.08 -4.60 40.76
C PHE A 45 22.66 -3.43 39.93
N HIS A 46 22.83 -2.30 40.62
CA HIS A 46 23.34 -1.01 40.15
C HIS A 46 24.88 -0.94 40.24
N HIS A 47 25.49 -0.06 39.42
CA HIS A 47 26.85 0.52 39.50
C HIS A 47 28.09 -0.39 39.37
N LEU A 48 28.91 -0.14 38.32
CA LEU A 48 30.30 0.36 38.43
C LEU A 48 30.92 0.65 37.05
N GLN A 49 31.83 1.63 37.03
CA GLN A 49 32.47 2.27 35.88
C GLN A 49 33.66 1.47 35.29
N ASN A 50 33.77 1.51 33.95
CA ASN A 50 35.01 1.59 33.13
C ASN A 50 35.82 0.28 32.80
N PRO A 51 36.84 0.29 31.91
CA PRO A 51 36.80 -0.21 30.52
C PRO A 51 37.80 -1.37 30.23
N ARG A 52 37.50 -2.28 29.28
CA ARG A 52 38.47 -3.10 28.49
C ARG A 52 37.75 -4.18 27.68
N ALA A 53 37.85 -4.13 26.35
CA ALA A 53 37.50 -5.25 25.48
C ALA A 53 38.38 -5.22 24.22
N ASP A 54 39.58 -5.77 24.35
CA ASP A 54 40.51 -6.03 23.25
C ASP A 54 41.14 -7.41 23.48
N SER A 55 40.39 -8.51 23.27
CA SER A 55 40.91 -9.89 23.39
C SER A 55 40.00 -11.02 22.85
N THR A 56 39.07 -10.78 21.91
CA THR A 56 38.25 -11.88 21.33
C THR A 56 38.20 -11.94 19.81
N ALA A 57 38.96 -11.10 19.10
CA ALA A 57 39.05 -11.13 17.63
C ALA A 57 40.29 -11.89 17.08
N ARG A 58 41.22 -12.32 17.95
CA ARG A 58 42.48 -12.98 17.53
C ARG A 58 42.40 -14.51 17.37
N LEU A 59 41.27 -15.14 17.66
CA LEU A 59 41.16 -16.61 17.73
C LEU A 59 40.48 -17.29 16.53
N LEU A 60 39.97 -16.54 15.54
CA LEU A 60 39.29 -17.14 14.37
C LEU A 60 40.05 -17.04 13.03
N LEU A 61 41.25 -16.46 13.01
CA LEU A 61 42.07 -16.35 11.80
C LEU A 61 43.35 -17.21 11.85
N GLN A 62 43.32 -18.33 12.59
CA GLN A 62 44.46 -19.24 12.73
C GLN A 62 44.10 -20.73 12.53
N GLN A 63 43.22 -21.06 11.59
CA GLN A 63 43.08 -22.44 11.08
C GLN A 63 42.62 -22.40 9.62
N LEU A 64 43.57 -22.43 8.67
CA LEU A 64 43.51 -23.14 7.38
C LEU A 64 44.56 -22.57 6.43
N ARG A 65 45.75 -23.17 6.46
CA ARG A 65 46.86 -22.99 5.53
C ARG A 65 47.18 -24.37 4.99
N ILE A 66 47.21 -24.61 3.66
CA ILE A 66 48.13 -25.54 2.97
C ILE A 66 48.12 -25.29 1.44
N ARG A 67 49.33 -24.89 0.97
CA ARG A 67 50.11 -25.04 -0.29
C ARG A 67 49.46 -25.14 -1.68
N PHE A 68 50.04 -24.38 -2.63
CA PHE A 68 50.79 -24.82 -3.84
C PHE A 68 51.71 -23.68 -4.35
N PRO A 69 52.69 -23.88 -5.27
CA PRO A 69 54.11 -23.58 -5.06
C PRO A 69 54.63 -22.29 -5.73
N LYS A 70 55.85 -21.88 -5.33
CA LYS A 70 56.67 -20.83 -5.96
C LYS A 70 57.58 -21.44 -7.05
N ALA A 71 57.58 -20.86 -8.25
CA ALA A 71 58.79 -20.64 -9.06
C ALA A 71 58.52 -19.55 -10.13
N PRO A 72 59.57 -18.85 -10.61
CA PRO A 72 59.51 -17.46 -11.08
C PRO A 72 59.48 -17.36 -12.61
N LEU A 73 59.22 -16.17 -13.17
CA LEU A 73 59.83 -15.67 -14.41
C LEU A 73 59.49 -14.19 -14.62
N THR A 74 60.53 -13.47 -15.04
CA THR A 74 60.66 -12.04 -15.32
C THR A 74 59.66 -11.51 -16.35
N CYS A 75 59.15 -10.29 -16.13
CA CYS A 75 58.77 -9.38 -17.22
C CYS A 75 59.12 -7.94 -16.85
N SER A 76 60.20 -7.47 -17.48
CA SER A 76 60.36 -6.08 -17.90
C SER A 76 59.13 -5.66 -18.74
N TRP A 77 58.96 -4.34 -18.94
CA TRP A 77 57.88 -3.64 -19.65
C TRP A 77 56.70 -3.17 -18.79
N LEU A 78 56.82 -1.94 -18.27
CA LEU A 78 55.83 -0.86 -18.45
C LEU A 78 56.43 0.45 -17.94
N GLN A 79 57.30 1.02 -18.78
CA GLN A 79 57.55 2.44 -18.82
C GLN A 79 56.22 3.10 -19.21
N PHE A 80 55.55 3.79 -18.28
CA PHE A 80 54.35 4.59 -18.60
C PHE A 80 54.72 5.68 -19.62
N PRO A 81 54.15 5.70 -20.83
CA PRO A 81 54.24 6.84 -21.72
C PRO A 81 53.09 7.81 -21.41
N GLN A 82 53.46 9.07 -21.13
CA GLN A 82 52.67 10.29 -21.37
C GLN A 82 51.18 10.28 -20.98
N PHE A 83 50.89 10.67 -19.73
CA PHE A 83 49.57 11.21 -19.35
C PHE A 83 49.29 12.60 -19.95
N SER A 84 50.30 13.27 -20.52
CA SER A 84 50.20 14.63 -21.08
C SER A 84 49.35 14.71 -22.36
N ALA A 85 49.23 13.64 -23.14
CA ALA A 85 48.43 13.63 -24.37
C ALA A 85 46.91 13.65 -24.10
N SER A 86 46.46 13.20 -22.92
CA SER A 86 45.04 13.19 -22.55
C SER A 86 44.49 14.58 -22.17
N MET A 87 45.35 15.49 -21.69
CA MET A 87 44.94 16.83 -21.27
C MET A 87 44.68 17.77 -22.47
N ALA A 88 45.47 17.66 -23.54
CA ALA A 88 45.30 18.45 -24.76
C ALA A 88 43.96 18.17 -25.46
N ALA A 89 43.50 16.91 -25.44
CA ALA A 89 42.21 16.53 -26.04
C ALA A 89 41.00 17.04 -25.24
N ALA A 90 41.15 17.46 -23.99
CA ALA A 90 40.03 17.93 -23.18
C ALA A 90 39.67 19.41 -23.43
N GLU A 91 40.56 20.18 -24.06
CA GLU A 91 40.37 21.62 -24.34
C GLU A 91 39.40 21.80 -25.53
N GLU A 92 39.60 20.99 -26.58
CA GLU A 92 38.77 20.96 -27.80
C GLU A 92 37.40 20.27 -27.58
N ASN A 93 37.30 19.35 -26.61
CA ASN A 93 36.07 18.57 -26.35
C ASN A 93 35.12 19.21 -25.33
N SER A 94 35.44 20.40 -24.82
CA SER A 94 34.59 21.18 -23.89
C SER A 94 33.21 21.53 -24.49
N ALA A 95 33.10 21.60 -25.82
CA ALA A 95 31.84 21.79 -26.56
C ALA A 95 30.89 20.58 -26.48
N LEU A 96 31.39 19.38 -26.18
CA LEU A 96 30.59 18.15 -26.12
C LEU A 96 29.91 17.94 -24.76
N PHE A 97 30.42 18.56 -23.69
CA PHE A 97 29.85 18.42 -22.34
C PHE A 97 28.40 18.92 -22.22
N PRO A 98 28.03 20.10 -22.75
CA PRO A 98 26.63 20.54 -22.75
C PRO A 98 25.69 19.57 -23.46
N ILE A 99 26.14 18.92 -24.53
CA ILE A 99 25.37 17.92 -25.28
C ILE A 99 25.17 16.66 -24.42
N PHE A 100 26.22 16.21 -23.74
CA PHE A 100 26.13 15.11 -22.78
C PHE A 100 25.16 15.41 -21.62
N VAL A 101 25.25 16.59 -21.00
CA VAL A 101 24.32 17.00 -19.93
C VAL A 101 22.88 17.10 -20.45
N LEU A 102 22.68 17.68 -21.63
CA LEU A 102 21.37 17.77 -22.28
C LEU A 102 20.74 16.38 -22.46
N THR A 103 21.51 15.42 -22.97
CA THR A 103 21.03 14.04 -23.18
C THR A 103 20.71 13.31 -21.87
N MET A 104 21.55 13.47 -20.84
CA MET A 104 21.31 12.89 -19.51
C MET A 104 20.07 13.47 -18.82
N ILE A 105 19.76 14.75 -19.03
CA ILE A 105 18.53 15.37 -18.51
C ILE A 105 17.31 14.96 -19.35
N ALA A 106 17.44 14.94 -20.68
CA ALA A 106 16.34 14.64 -21.59
C ALA A 106 15.85 13.19 -21.49
N LEU A 107 16.76 12.22 -21.28
CA LEU A 107 16.46 10.79 -21.25
C LEU A 107 15.39 10.41 -20.20
N PRO A 108 15.44 10.88 -18.93
CA PRO A 108 14.36 10.68 -17.97
C PRO A 108 13.21 11.70 -18.12
N LEU A 109 13.50 12.95 -18.50
CA LEU A 109 12.51 14.04 -18.52
C LEU A 109 11.44 13.83 -19.60
N VAL A 110 11.84 13.43 -20.82
CA VAL A 110 10.91 13.27 -21.96
C VAL A 110 9.93 12.12 -21.72
N PRO A 111 10.35 10.89 -21.36
CA PRO A 111 9.41 9.81 -21.04
C PRO A 111 8.54 10.14 -19.84
N TYR A 112 9.09 10.75 -18.78
CA TYR A 112 8.32 11.14 -17.59
C TYR A 112 7.22 12.14 -17.94
N THR A 113 7.55 13.18 -18.71
CA THR A 113 6.56 14.19 -19.14
C THR A 113 5.52 13.60 -20.08
N PHE A 114 5.92 12.74 -21.03
CA PHE A 114 4.98 12.04 -21.91
C PHE A 114 4.03 11.14 -21.12
N VAL A 115 4.54 10.33 -20.19
CA VAL A 115 3.72 9.45 -19.34
C VAL A 115 2.78 10.28 -18.46
N ASN A 116 3.27 11.33 -17.80
CA ASN A 116 2.44 12.15 -16.92
C ASN A 116 1.34 12.91 -17.71
N LEU A 117 1.68 13.42 -18.90
CA LEU A 117 0.73 14.06 -19.81
C LEU A 117 -0.30 13.06 -20.32
N TYR A 118 0.15 11.89 -20.78
CA TYR A 118 -0.70 10.79 -21.24
C TYR A 118 -1.65 10.31 -20.13
N LEU A 119 -1.15 10.10 -18.91
CA LEU A 119 -1.98 9.72 -17.75
C LEU A 119 -2.97 10.81 -17.35
N THR A 120 -2.59 12.08 -17.49
CA THR A 120 -3.48 13.22 -17.20
C THR A 120 -4.61 13.31 -18.23
N PHE A 121 -4.31 13.10 -19.51
CA PHE A 121 -5.33 13.04 -20.57
C PHE A 121 -6.17 11.76 -20.52
N ARG A 122 -5.60 10.64 -20.07
CA ARG A 122 -6.27 9.34 -19.99
C ARG A 122 -7.01 9.12 -18.68
N LYS A 123 -6.84 9.98 -17.66
CA LYS A 123 -7.76 10.04 -16.52
C LYS A 123 -9.14 10.42 -17.03
N LYS A 124 -9.88 9.39 -17.45
CA LYS A 124 -11.31 9.43 -17.72
C LYS A 124 -11.93 10.14 -16.54
N SER A 125 -12.62 11.26 -16.78
CA SER A 125 -13.46 11.83 -15.73
C SER A 125 -14.36 10.70 -15.27
N GLN A 126 -14.23 10.28 -14.01
CA GLN A 126 -15.24 9.44 -13.41
C GLN A 126 -16.52 10.27 -13.49
N ASN A 127 -17.39 9.91 -14.43
CA ASN A 127 -18.62 10.64 -14.64
C ASN A 127 -19.45 10.46 -13.38
N ILE A 128 -19.93 11.58 -12.84
CA ILE A 128 -20.86 11.57 -11.72
C ILE A 128 -22.09 10.79 -12.20
N ASN A 129 -22.34 9.63 -11.60
CA ASN A 129 -23.50 8.82 -11.98
C ASN A 129 -24.80 9.46 -11.46
N CYS A 130 -24.76 10.08 -10.28
CA CYS A 130 -25.91 10.75 -9.68
C CYS A 130 -26.14 12.16 -10.23
N ARG A 131 -27.34 12.43 -10.74
CA ARG A 131 -27.75 13.75 -11.24
C ARG A 131 -28.79 14.46 -10.36
N CYS A 132 -29.03 13.97 -9.15
CA CYS A 132 -29.98 14.60 -8.24
C CYS A 132 -29.52 16.01 -7.81
N SER A 133 -30.49 16.84 -7.40
CA SER A 133 -30.23 18.22 -6.97
C SER A 133 -29.26 18.32 -5.79
N ALA A 134 -29.32 17.38 -4.83
CA ALA A 134 -28.43 17.36 -3.66
C ALA A 134 -26.95 17.15 -4.05
N CYS A 135 -26.68 16.19 -4.95
CA CYS A 135 -25.32 15.98 -5.47
C CYS A 135 -24.83 17.18 -6.27
N PHE A 136 -25.70 17.83 -7.05
CA PHE A 136 -25.35 19.03 -7.79
C PHE A 136 -24.98 20.20 -6.86
N ARG A 137 -25.78 20.44 -5.81
CA ARG A 137 -25.56 21.49 -4.80
C ARG A 137 -24.30 21.27 -3.96
N SER A 138 -23.91 20.02 -3.72
CA SER A 138 -22.72 19.70 -2.91
C SER A 138 -21.41 20.32 -3.44
N GLY A 139 -21.34 20.66 -4.73
CA GLY A 139 -20.14 21.24 -5.36
C GLY A 139 -18.93 20.30 -5.41
N LYS A 140 -19.03 19.09 -4.83
CA LYS A 140 -17.97 18.05 -4.73
C LYS A 140 -17.30 17.75 -6.07
N TYR A 141 -18.12 17.66 -7.11
CA TYR A 141 -17.69 17.28 -8.45
C TYR A 141 -17.46 18.49 -9.37
N ARG A 142 -17.82 19.70 -8.93
CA ARG A 142 -17.51 20.95 -9.63
C ARG A 142 -16.08 21.37 -9.28
N LYS A 143 -15.10 20.54 -9.64
CA LYS A 143 -13.69 20.92 -9.53
C LYS A 143 -13.44 22.04 -10.56
N SER A 144 -13.42 23.29 -10.09
CA SER A 144 -12.98 24.43 -10.90
C SER A 144 -11.63 24.09 -11.54
N ILE A 145 -11.48 24.45 -12.81
CA ILE A 145 -10.24 24.35 -13.61
C ILE A 145 -9.05 24.84 -12.77
N PHE A 146 -9.26 25.82 -11.89
CA PHE A 146 -8.31 26.37 -10.93
C PHE A 146 -7.67 25.34 -9.98
N ARG A 147 -8.39 24.31 -9.50
CA ARG A 147 -7.82 23.28 -8.61
C ARG A 147 -6.97 22.25 -9.38
N ARG A 148 -7.26 22.08 -10.68
CA ARG A 148 -6.44 21.29 -11.61
C ARG A 148 -5.12 22.02 -11.89
N ILE A 149 -5.17 23.35 -11.98
CA ILE A 149 -3.98 24.23 -12.06
C ILE A 149 -3.20 24.24 -10.73
N SER A 150 -3.86 24.25 -9.57
CA SER A 150 -3.14 24.23 -8.28
C SER A 150 -2.36 22.92 -8.05
N LYS A 151 -2.84 21.78 -8.55
CA LYS A 151 -2.07 20.52 -8.57
C LYS A 151 -0.95 20.52 -9.62
N PHE A 152 -1.05 21.34 -10.66
CA PHE A 152 0.07 21.59 -11.55
C PHE A 152 1.19 22.36 -10.81
N SER A 153 0.84 23.25 -9.87
CA SER A 153 1.79 23.91 -8.97
C SER A 153 2.17 23.05 -7.74
N THR A 154 2.46 21.77 -7.94
CA THR A 154 3.09 20.93 -6.89
C THR A 154 4.60 20.96 -7.10
N TYR A 155 5.41 20.92 -6.03
CA TYR A 155 6.88 20.99 -6.08
C TYR A 155 7.50 20.08 -7.18
N SER A 156 6.97 18.87 -7.36
CA SER A 156 7.41 17.92 -8.40
C SER A 156 7.15 18.35 -9.85
N ASN A 157 6.13 19.16 -10.11
CA ASN A 157 5.85 19.67 -11.46
C ASN A 157 6.63 20.96 -11.72
N LEU A 158 6.90 21.74 -10.67
CA LEU A 158 7.77 22.90 -10.72
C LEU A 158 9.22 22.50 -11.02
N THR A 159 9.72 21.40 -10.44
CA THR A 159 11.04 20.85 -10.78
C THR A 159 11.12 20.37 -12.24
N VAL A 160 10.07 19.72 -12.75
CA VAL A 160 9.99 19.31 -14.17
C VAL A 160 10.01 20.52 -15.10
N LEU A 161 9.24 21.58 -14.77
CA LEU A 161 9.24 22.83 -15.53
C LEU A 161 10.63 23.49 -15.52
N LEU A 162 11.28 23.55 -14.35
CA LEU A 162 12.63 24.09 -14.22
C LEU A 162 13.65 23.28 -15.05
N LEU A 163 13.56 21.95 -15.06
CA LEU A 163 14.41 21.10 -15.89
C LEU A 163 14.20 21.35 -17.40
N TRP A 164 12.97 21.62 -17.85
CA TRP A 164 12.71 22.04 -19.23
C TRP A 164 13.31 23.40 -19.56
N VAL A 165 13.27 24.35 -18.63
CA VAL A 165 13.95 25.65 -18.80
C VAL A 165 15.46 25.45 -18.95
N VAL A 166 16.06 24.59 -18.12
CA VAL A 166 17.49 24.23 -18.23
C VAL A 166 17.80 23.58 -19.59
N VAL A 167 16.95 22.67 -20.09
CA VAL A 167 17.09 22.06 -21.41
C VAL A 167 17.06 23.10 -22.54
N VAL A 168 16.15 24.09 -22.46
CA VAL A 168 16.06 25.18 -23.45
C VAL A 168 17.30 26.07 -23.40
N LEU A 169 17.75 26.45 -22.21
CA LEU A 169 18.96 27.26 -22.02
C LEU A 169 20.22 26.53 -22.52
N LEU A 170 20.37 25.24 -22.22
CA LEU A 170 21.47 24.42 -22.72
C LEU A 170 21.41 24.27 -24.25
N SER A 171 20.22 24.08 -24.81
CA SER A 171 20.04 24.00 -26.27
C SER A 171 20.40 25.32 -26.95
N PHE A 172 20.05 26.46 -26.34
CA PHE A 172 20.44 27.79 -26.81
C PHE A 172 21.95 28.00 -26.73
N TYR A 173 22.57 27.59 -25.61
CA TYR A 173 24.02 27.63 -25.42
C TYR A 173 24.76 26.79 -26.47
N ILE A 174 24.33 25.54 -26.70
CA ILE A 174 24.90 24.66 -27.72
C ILE A 174 24.78 25.30 -29.11
N LYS A 175 23.62 25.87 -29.45
CA LYS A 175 23.44 26.56 -30.74
C LYS A 175 24.39 27.73 -30.94
N HIS A 176 24.71 28.48 -29.87
CA HIS A 176 25.63 29.61 -29.96
C HIS A 176 27.11 29.19 -29.99
N VAL A 177 27.48 28.11 -29.32
CA VAL A 177 28.87 27.62 -29.23
C VAL A 177 29.30 26.79 -30.45
N ASN A 178 28.38 26.08 -31.09
CA ASN A 178 28.69 25.08 -32.13
C ASN A 178 28.94 25.67 -33.54
N THR A 179 29.38 26.92 -33.66
CA THR A 179 29.43 27.64 -34.95
C THR A 179 30.72 27.41 -35.75
N GLU A 180 31.79 26.80 -35.21
CA GLU A 180 33.04 26.63 -35.96
C GLU A 180 33.73 25.28 -35.70
N ILE A 181 33.27 24.21 -36.36
CA ILE A 181 34.12 23.04 -36.66
C ILE A 181 34.40 23.12 -38.16
N GLN A 182 35.50 23.75 -38.55
CA GLN A 182 35.88 23.80 -39.96
C GLN A 182 36.43 22.44 -40.39
N ILE A 183 35.73 21.79 -41.31
CA ILE A 183 36.22 20.59 -42.00
C ILE A 183 37.49 20.99 -42.75
N PHE A 184 38.59 20.25 -42.56
CA PHE A 184 39.88 20.59 -43.17
C PHE A 184 39.81 20.41 -44.69
N GLU A 185 39.51 21.49 -45.40
CA GLU A 185 39.47 21.54 -46.87
C GLU A 185 40.65 22.36 -47.39
N PRO A 186 41.72 21.72 -47.91
CA PRO A 186 42.95 22.41 -48.30
C PRO A 186 42.76 23.52 -49.35
N PHE A 187 41.86 23.31 -50.32
CA PHE A 187 41.54 24.28 -51.36
C PHE A 187 40.79 25.49 -50.77
N SER A 188 39.78 25.25 -49.94
CA SER A 188 38.98 26.28 -49.26
C SER A 188 39.82 27.13 -48.28
N ILE A 189 40.75 26.50 -47.55
CA ILE A 189 41.70 27.19 -46.64
C ILE A 189 42.66 28.11 -47.41
N LEU A 190 43.11 27.71 -48.60
CA LEU A 190 43.97 28.52 -49.46
C LEU A 190 43.18 29.51 -50.35
N GLY A 191 41.84 29.46 -50.32
CA GLY A 191 40.95 30.29 -51.13
C GLY A 191 40.98 29.97 -52.63
N LEU A 192 41.18 28.70 -52.98
CA LEU A 192 41.28 28.20 -54.35
C LEU A 192 40.14 27.23 -54.70
N GLU A 193 39.81 27.12 -55.98
CA GLU A 193 38.87 26.12 -56.47
C GLU A 193 39.53 24.72 -56.59
N PRO A 194 38.78 23.62 -56.44
CA PRO A 194 39.31 22.27 -56.63
C PRO A 194 39.80 22.06 -58.07
N GLY A 195 41.03 21.55 -58.25
CA GLY A 195 41.59 21.25 -59.58
C GLY A 195 42.53 22.33 -60.15
N VAL A 196 42.84 23.36 -59.37
CA VAL A 196 43.82 24.40 -59.71
C VAL A 196 45.24 23.84 -59.83
N SER A 197 46.04 24.42 -60.74
CA SER A 197 47.42 23.99 -61.02
C SER A 197 48.41 24.35 -59.89
N GLU A 198 49.45 23.53 -59.68
CA GLU A 198 50.49 23.75 -58.66
C GLU A 198 51.12 25.17 -58.60
N PRO A 199 51.40 25.88 -59.72
CA PRO A 199 51.96 27.24 -59.63
C PRO A 199 50.98 28.24 -58.99
N GLU A 200 49.68 28.05 -59.14
CA GLU A 200 48.65 28.89 -58.52
C GLU A 200 48.50 28.59 -57.03
N ILE A 201 48.63 27.31 -56.63
CA ILE A 201 48.70 26.89 -55.22
C ILE A 201 49.88 27.55 -54.50
N LYS A 202 51.07 27.55 -55.13
CA LYS A 202 52.27 28.23 -54.61
C LYS A 202 52.08 29.74 -54.48
N LYS A 203 51.37 30.36 -55.42
CA LYS A 203 51.08 31.80 -55.41
C LYS A 203 50.12 32.17 -54.27
N ALA A 204 49.07 31.38 -54.06
CA ALA A 204 48.11 31.57 -52.97
C ALA A 204 48.77 31.38 -51.60
N TYR A 205 49.55 30.30 -51.44
CA TYR A 205 50.32 30.04 -50.22
C TYR A 205 51.30 31.18 -49.91
N ARG A 206 52.02 31.70 -50.91
CA ARG A 206 52.95 32.84 -50.72
C ARG A 206 52.23 34.11 -50.28
N LYS A 207 51.01 34.35 -50.76
CA LYS A 207 50.20 35.51 -50.38
C LYS A 207 49.72 35.40 -48.92
N LEU A 208 49.22 34.22 -48.54
CA LEU A 208 48.73 33.96 -47.20
C LEU A 208 49.86 33.83 -46.18
N SER A 209 51.00 33.24 -46.55
CA SER A 209 52.16 33.13 -45.67
C SER A 209 52.73 34.49 -45.30
N ILE A 210 52.77 35.46 -46.21
CA ILE A 210 53.22 36.83 -45.88
C ILE A 210 52.28 37.49 -44.87
N LEU A 211 50.98 37.18 -44.91
CA LEU A 211 49.95 37.77 -44.05
C LEU A 211 49.93 37.16 -42.64
N TYR A 212 50.22 35.86 -42.52
CA TYR A 212 50.10 35.10 -41.27
C TYR A 212 51.46 34.56 -40.75
N HIS A 213 52.61 35.00 -41.29
CA HIS A 213 53.92 34.53 -40.83
C HIS A 213 54.22 34.98 -39.38
N PRO A 214 54.79 34.12 -38.52
CA PRO A 214 55.13 34.46 -37.14
C PRO A 214 56.13 35.60 -36.97
N ASP A 215 57.00 35.83 -37.96
CA ASP A 215 57.91 37.00 -37.94
C ASP A 215 57.24 38.32 -38.34
N LYS A 216 56.11 38.29 -39.05
CA LYS A 216 55.48 39.51 -39.61
C LYS A 216 54.19 39.88 -38.91
N ASN A 217 53.51 38.92 -38.31
CA ASN A 217 52.30 39.11 -37.53
C ASN A 217 52.56 38.69 -36.08
N THR A 218 52.38 39.62 -35.15
CA THR A 218 52.64 39.41 -33.71
C THR A 218 51.47 38.71 -33.01
N ASP A 219 50.33 38.54 -33.69
CA ASP A 219 49.14 37.92 -33.12
C ASP A 219 49.33 36.40 -32.93
N PRO A 220 49.16 35.87 -31.71
CA PRO A 220 49.37 34.45 -31.43
C PRO A 220 48.36 33.54 -32.14
N GLU A 221 47.15 34.03 -32.42
CA GLU A 221 46.11 33.30 -33.17
C GLU A 221 46.46 33.18 -34.67
N ALA A 222 47.00 34.25 -35.27
CA ALA A 222 47.44 34.25 -36.66
C ALA A 222 48.56 33.21 -36.89
N ASN A 223 49.45 33.06 -35.92
CA ASN A 223 50.56 32.11 -35.97
C ASN A 223 50.09 30.67 -35.87
N LYS A 224 49.11 30.41 -34.98
CA LYS A 224 48.44 29.10 -34.91
C LYS A 224 47.73 28.79 -36.22
N TYR A 225 46.97 29.74 -36.76
CA TYR A 225 46.24 29.54 -38.03
C TYR A 225 47.18 29.22 -39.20
N PHE A 226 48.34 29.89 -39.25
CA PHE A 226 49.36 29.61 -40.26
C PHE A 226 49.92 28.20 -40.17
N ILE A 227 50.29 27.77 -38.97
CA ILE A 227 50.91 26.44 -38.76
C ILE A 227 49.88 25.33 -38.92
N ASP A 228 48.70 25.49 -38.32
CA ASP A 228 47.70 24.42 -38.24
C ASP A 228 46.83 24.26 -39.49
N TYR A 229 46.60 25.33 -40.25
CA TYR A 229 45.73 25.29 -41.42
C TYR A 229 46.48 25.62 -42.71
N ILE A 230 47.14 26.78 -42.82
CA ILE A 230 47.72 27.25 -44.09
C ILE A 230 48.91 26.38 -44.53
N SER A 231 49.85 26.09 -43.62
CA SER A 231 51.02 25.25 -43.89
C SER A 231 50.62 23.81 -44.19
N LYS A 232 49.71 23.23 -43.39
CA LYS A 232 49.21 21.87 -43.61
C LYS A 232 48.40 21.75 -44.89
N ALA A 233 47.60 22.76 -45.26
CA ALA A 233 46.84 22.77 -46.52
C ALA A 233 47.77 22.80 -47.74
N TYR A 234 48.84 23.60 -47.69
CA TYR A 234 49.84 23.62 -48.75
C TYR A 234 50.61 22.28 -48.86
N GLN A 235 50.96 21.68 -47.72
CA GLN A 235 51.59 20.35 -47.66
C GLN A 235 50.67 19.26 -48.23
N ALA A 236 49.39 19.27 -47.87
CA ALA A 236 48.38 18.34 -48.37
C ALA A 236 48.26 18.35 -49.91
N LEU A 237 48.46 19.49 -50.54
CA LEU A 237 48.31 19.65 -51.99
C LEU A 237 49.62 19.49 -52.79
N THR A 238 50.77 19.73 -52.16
CA THR A 238 52.07 19.79 -52.86
C THR A 238 52.92 18.53 -52.69
N ASP A 239 52.83 17.86 -51.53
CA ASP A 239 53.62 16.66 -51.26
C ASP A 239 52.85 15.40 -51.71
N PRO A 240 53.44 14.52 -52.56
CA PRO A 240 52.74 13.34 -53.07
C PRO A 240 52.27 12.39 -51.96
N ILE A 241 53.04 12.26 -50.87
CA ILE A 241 52.70 11.39 -49.74
C ILE A 241 51.52 11.98 -48.95
N SER A 242 51.60 13.26 -48.62
CA SER A 242 50.54 13.98 -47.91
C SER A 242 49.24 14.07 -48.71
N ARG A 243 49.34 14.15 -50.04
CA ARG A 243 48.18 14.14 -50.96
C ARG A 243 47.50 12.78 -51.02
N GLU A 244 48.27 11.69 -51.15
CA GLU A 244 47.72 10.33 -51.10
C GLU A 244 47.05 10.07 -49.74
N ASN A 245 47.67 10.52 -48.64
CA ASN A 245 47.10 10.45 -47.30
C ASN A 245 45.79 11.24 -47.17
N PHE A 246 45.72 12.44 -47.73
CA PHE A 246 44.50 13.24 -47.76
C PHE A 246 43.40 12.58 -48.59
N GLU A 247 43.72 12.05 -49.77
CA GLU A 247 42.76 11.36 -50.65
C GLU A 247 42.23 10.06 -50.00
N LYS A 248 43.04 9.39 -49.19
CA LYS A 248 42.69 8.11 -48.55
C LYS A 248 42.07 8.24 -47.16
N TYR A 249 42.45 9.26 -46.39
CA TYR A 249 42.06 9.43 -44.97
C TYR A 249 41.40 10.79 -44.66
N GLY A 250 41.34 11.72 -45.62
CA GLY A 250 40.75 13.05 -45.43
C GLY A 250 41.62 14.06 -44.67
N HIS A 251 42.89 13.73 -44.38
CA HIS A 251 43.82 14.59 -43.65
C HIS A 251 45.29 14.37 -44.13
N PRO A 252 46.14 15.42 -44.24
CA PRO A 252 47.51 15.31 -44.76
C PRO A 252 48.41 14.34 -43.98
N ASP A 253 48.25 14.29 -42.65
CA ASP A 253 49.05 13.44 -41.75
C ASP A 253 48.68 11.94 -41.78
N GLY A 254 47.74 11.53 -42.64
CA GLY A 254 47.32 10.13 -42.78
C GLY A 254 46.30 9.67 -41.74
N ARG A 255 46.32 8.37 -41.40
CA ARG A 255 45.35 7.77 -40.45
C ARG A 255 45.55 8.38 -39.06
N GLN A 256 44.72 9.36 -38.72
CA GLN A 256 44.66 9.88 -37.36
C GLN A 256 44.21 8.76 -36.41
N GLY A 257 44.90 8.63 -35.27
CA GLY A 257 44.44 7.77 -34.19
C GLY A 257 43.08 8.27 -33.70
N ILE A 258 42.17 7.35 -33.38
CA ILE A 258 40.89 7.71 -32.75
C ILE A 258 41.24 8.31 -31.38
N GLN A 259 41.22 9.64 -31.28
CA GLN A 259 41.37 10.33 -30.00
C GLN A 259 40.06 10.16 -29.23
N MET A 260 40.07 9.27 -28.23
CA MET A 260 38.94 9.05 -27.34
C MET A 260 38.91 10.19 -26.31
N GLY A 261 38.14 11.24 -26.60
CA GLY A 261 37.86 12.32 -25.65
C GLY A 261 36.74 11.93 -24.67
N ILE A 262 36.91 12.28 -23.39
CA ILE A 262 35.81 12.23 -22.41
C ILE A 262 35.09 13.58 -22.49
N ALA A 263 33.77 13.59 -22.66
CA ALA A 263 32.96 14.80 -22.73
C ALA A 263 32.80 15.50 -21.36
N LEU A 264 33.77 15.42 -20.45
CA LEU A 264 33.77 16.10 -19.17
C LEU A 264 34.65 17.36 -19.26
N PRO A 265 34.23 18.48 -18.65
CA PRO A 265 34.95 19.73 -18.78
C PRO A 265 36.24 19.71 -17.95
N GLN A 266 37.28 20.37 -18.45
CA GLN A 266 38.61 20.38 -17.81
C GLN A 266 38.59 20.92 -16.37
N PHE A 267 37.69 21.86 -16.03
CA PHE A 267 37.59 22.37 -14.65
C PHE A 267 37.19 21.29 -13.62
N LEU A 268 36.56 20.19 -14.05
CA LEU A 268 36.14 19.09 -13.18
C LEU A 268 37.28 18.05 -13.02
N LEU A 269 38.20 17.99 -14.00
CA LEU A 269 39.29 17.02 -14.06
C LEU A 269 40.66 17.59 -13.63
N ASN A 270 40.89 18.89 -13.73
CA ASN A 270 42.16 19.52 -13.34
C ASN A 270 42.27 19.56 -11.82
N ILE A 271 43.01 18.63 -11.21
CA ILE A 271 43.19 18.40 -9.75
C ILE A 271 43.89 19.58 -9.02
N ASP A 272 43.97 20.76 -9.62
CA ASP A 272 44.53 21.96 -9.00
C ASP A 272 43.57 22.52 -7.94
N GLY A 273 43.57 21.91 -6.76
CA GLY A 273 43.03 22.40 -5.48
C GLY A 273 41.49 22.52 -5.37
N ALA A 274 40.83 23.24 -6.27
CA ALA A 274 39.41 23.59 -6.17
C ALA A 274 38.46 22.51 -6.72
N SER A 275 38.86 21.81 -7.78
CA SER A 275 38.07 20.76 -8.45
C SER A 275 38.02 19.45 -7.66
N GLY A 276 39.11 19.09 -6.96
CA GLY A 276 39.20 17.89 -6.15
C GLY A 276 38.20 17.91 -4.99
N GLY A 277 37.95 19.08 -4.41
CA GLY A 277 36.92 19.28 -3.40
C GLY A 277 35.51 19.05 -3.95
N ILE A 278 35.23 19.52 -5.17
CA ILE A 278 33.91 19.36 -5.82
C ILE A 278 33.66 17.89 -6.18
N LEU A 279 34.67 17.19 -6.70
CA LEU A 279 34.57 15.76 -7.01
C LEU A 279 34.37 14.92 -5.74
N LEU A 280 35.11 15.20 -4.66
CA LEU A 280 34.94 14.55 -3.37
C LEU A 280 33.55 14.80 -2.79
N LEU A 281 33.05 16.04 -2.82
CA LEU A 281 31.69 16.38 -2.39
C LEU A 281 30.63 15.68 -3.23
N GLY A 282 30.83 15.54 -4.54
CA GLY A 282 29.95 14.80 -5.43
C GLY A 282 29.89 13.31 -5.08
N ILE A 283 31.05 12.68 -4.86
CA ILE A 283 31.14 11.26 -4.47
C ILE A 283 30.52 11.05 -3.08
N VAL A 284 30.85 11.89 -2.10
CA VAL A 284 30.24 11.81 -0.75
C VAL A 284 28.73 12.06 -0.81
N GLY A 285 28.30 13.04 -1.61
CA GLY A 285 26.88 13.36 -1.82
C GLY A 285 26.10 12.18 -2.40
N VAL A 286 26.60 11.56 -3.46
CA VAL A 286 25.90 10.50 -4.20
C VAL A 286 26.08 9.12 -3.57
N CYS A 287 27.25 8.80 -3.02
CA CYS A 287 27.54 7.47 -2.49
C CYS A 287 27.23 7.34 -1.00
N ILE A 288 27.25 8.45 -0.24
CA ILE A 288 27.04 8.42 1.21
C ILE A 288 25.73 9.13 1.58
N ILE A 289 25.59 10.41 1.25
CA ILE A 289 24.44 11.22 1.70
C ILE A 289 23.15 10.75 1.04
N LEU A 290 23.14 10.50 -0.27
CA LEU A 290 21.93 10.08 -0.98
C LEU A 290 21.42 8.71 -0.47
N PRO A 291 22.23 7.64 -0.35
CA PRO A 291 21.76 6.39 0.22
C PRO A 291 21.36 6.52 1.69
N LEU A 292 22.09 7.31 2.50
CA LEU A 292 21.73 7.53 3.90
C LEU A 292 20.40 8.29 4.05
N THR A 293 20.17 9.34 3.27
CA THR A 293 18.91 10.09 3.31
C THR A 293 17.74 9.24 2.84
N ILE A 294 17.90 8.45 1.77
CA ILE A 294 16.90 7.49 1.31
C ILE A 294 16.65 6.45 2.40
N ALA A 295 17.69 5.89 3.01
CA ALA A 295 17.57 4.90 4.08
C ALA A 295 16.87 5.49 5.30
N VAL A 296 17.24 6.68 5.76
CA VAL A 296 16.61 7.35 6.91
C VAL A 296 15.14 7.69 6.61
N ILE A 297 14.82 8.20 5.42
CA ILE A 297 13.42 8.47 5.03
C ILE A 297 12.62 7.17 4.93
N TYR A 298 13.18 6.13 4.33
CA TYR A 298 12.52 4.84 4.20
C TYR A 298 12.29 4.18 5.56
N LEU A 299 13.32 4.11 6.41
CA LEU A 299 13.25 3.52 7.74
C LEU A 299 12.33 4.32 8.67
N SER A 300 12.39 5.66 8.64
CA SER A 300 11.48 6.50 9.45
C SER A 300 10.02 6.37 9.02
N ARG A 301 9.74 6.27 7.70
CA ARG A 301 8.37 6.08 7.21
C ARG A 301 7.88 4.66 7.43
N SER A 302 8.70 3.65 7.19
CA SER A 302 8.33 2.23 7.37
C SER A 302 8.13 1.87 8.84
N SER A 303 8.85 2.52 9.76
CA SER A 303 8.68 2.34 11.20
C SER A 303 7.47 3.08 11.75
N LYS A 304 7.04 4.19 11.14
CA LYS A 304 5.85 4.94 11.59
C LYS A 304 4.54 4.42 10.98
N TYR A 305 4.55 4.00 9.72
CA TYR A 305 3.35 3.69 8.95
C TYR A 305 3.31 2.24 8.45
N THR A 306 2.10 1.68 8.36
CA THR A 306 1.80 0.41 7.70
C THR A 306 1.84 0.56 6.17
N GLY A 307 1.76 -0.55 5.44
CA GLY A 307 1.70 -0.53 3.96
C GLY A 307 0.51 0.27 3.40
N ASN A 308 -0.59 0.36 4.16
CA ASN A 308 -1.72 1.21 3.83
C ASN A 308 -1.56 2.66 4.28
N TYR A 309 -0.37 3.08 4.76
CA TYR A 309 -0.01 4.39 5.33
C TYR A 309 -0.63 4.73 6.70
N VAL A 310 -1.17 3.76 7.45
CA VAL A 310 -1.82 4.02 8.76
C VAL A 310 -0.76 3.91 9.84
N MET A 311 -0.79 4.72 10.89
CA MET A 311 0.22 4.65 11.95
C MET A 311 0.15 3.32 12.68
N HIS A 312 1.31 2.75 13.03
CA HIS A 312 1.36 1.54 13.85
C HIS A 312 0.71 1.74 15.22
N HIS A 313 0.79 2.95 15.79
CA HIS A 313 0.08 3.30 17.03
C HIS A 313 -1.43 3.16 16.91
N THR A 314 -2.01 3.51 15.76
CA THR A 314 -3.45 3.33 15.50
C THR A 314 -3.82 1.86 15.43
N MET A 315 -2.98 1.05 14.78
CA MET A 315 -3.19 -0.41 14.75
C MET A 315 -3.14 -1.01 16.15
N TYR A 316 -2.17 -0.60 16.96
CA TYR A 316 -2.07 -1.03 18.35
C TYR A 316 -3.31 -0.64 19.17
N ALA A 317 -3.76 0.62 19.05
CA ALA A 317 -4.97 1.08 19.73
C ALA A 317 -6.19 0.27 19.29
N TYR A 318 -6.43 0.12 17.99
CA TYR A 318 -7.53 -0.69 17.47
C TYR A 318 -7.43 -2.14 17.93
N TYR A 319 -6.24 -2.73 17.88
CA TYR A 319 -6.03 -4.11 18.31
C TYR A 319 -6.43 -4.33 19.78
N HIS A 320 -6.03 -3.40 20.66
CA HIS A 320 -6.27 -3.49 22.10
C HIS A 320 -7.72 -3.14 22.50
N PHE A 321 -8.33 -2.15 21.86
CA PHE A 321 -9.69 -1.71 22.20
C PHE A 321 -10.79 -2.52 21.49
N MET A 322 -10.46 -3.28 20.44
CA MET A 322 -11.39 -4.20 19.80
C MET A 322 -11.72 -5.38 20.75
N LYS A 323 -13.01 -5.67 20.93
CA LYS A 323 -13.51 -6.76 21.80
C LYS A 323 -14.57 -7.59 21.07
N PRO A 324 -14.72 -8.89 21.37
CA PRO A 324 -15.71 -9.75 20.70
C PRO A 324 -17.15 -9.33 20.98
N SER A 325 -17.41 -8.80 22.18
CA SER A 325 -18.71 -8.30 22.62
C SER A 325 -18.97 -6.84 22.27
N LEU A 326 -18.10 -6.20 21.47
CA LEU A 326 -18.25 -4.80 21.10
C LEU A 326 -19.52 -4.59 20.27
N ALA A 327 -20.46 -3.84 20.83
CA ALA A 327 -21.69 -3.47 20.14
C ALA A 327 -21.38 -2.51 18.97
N PRO A 328 -22.13 -2.57 17.85
CA PRO A 328 -21.94 -1.67 16.71
C PRO A 328 -21.94 -0.18 17.08
N SER A 329 -22.79 0.23 18.02
CA SER A 329 -22.86 1.62 18.49
C SER A 329 -21.62 2.10 19.25
N LYS A 330 -20.78 1.18 19.74
CA LYS A 330 -19.55 1.45 20.48
C LYS A 330 -18.30 1.36 19.61
N VAL A 331 -18.43 0.92 18.35
CA VAL A 331 -17.31 0.90 17.39
C VAL A 331 -16.76 2.30 17.12
N MET A 332 -17.61 3.34 17.17
CA MET A 332 -17.19 4.73 17.06
C MET A 332 -16.12 5.09 18.12
N GLU A 333 -16.29 4.65 19.36
CA GLU A 333 -15.36 4.94 20.46
C GLU A 333 -13.98 4.29 20.26
N VAL A 334 -13.92 3.19 19.51
CA VAL A 334 -12.65 2.57 19.08
C VAL A 334 -12.06 3.34 17.91
N PHE A 335 -12.89 3.70 16.92
CA PHE A 335 -12.48 4.42 15.72
C PHE A 335 -11.84 5.79 16.02
N ILE A 336 -12.40 6.57 16.94
CA ILE A 336 -11.86 7.90 17.28
C ILE A 336 -10.48 7.85 17.96
N ARG A 337 -10.05 6.70 18.47
CA ARG A 337 -8.74 6.50 19.12
C ARG A 337 -7.56 6.42 18.14
N ALA A 338 -7.81 6.64 16.85
CA ALA A 338 -6.75 6.72 15.86
C ALA A 338 -5.73 7.81 16.20
N ALA A 339 -4.44 7.45 16.18
CA ALA A 339 -3.34 8.39 16.43
C ALA A 339 -3.34 9.54 15.42
N GLU A 340 -3.80 9.32 14.19
CA GLU A 340 -3.93 10.37 13.18
C GLU A 340 -4.95 11.46 13.55
N TYR A 341 -6.00 11.12 14.31
CA TYR A 341 -6.93 12.12 14.83
C TYR A 341 -6.33 12.86 16.03
N MET A 342 -5.50 12.18 16.83
CA MET A 342 -4.78 12.79 17.95
C MET A 342 -3.71 13.79 17.49
N GLU A 343 -3.14 13.62 16.29
CA GLU A 343 -2.22 14.60 15.69
C GLU A 343 -2.92 15.88 15.17
N ILE A 344 -4.26 15.93 15.17
CA ILE A 344 -5.00 17.15 14.77
C ILE A 344 -4.96 18.16 15.94
N PRO A 345 -4.55 19.42 15.70
CA PRO A 345 -4.35 20.38 16.77
C PRO A 345 -5.67 20.72 17.49
N VAL A 346 -5.64 20.69 18.82
CA VAL A 346 -6.72 21.18 19.68
C VAL A 346 -6.38 22.61 20.10
N ARG A 347 -7.17 23.57 19.61
CA ARG A 347 -6.94 25.00 19.88
C ARG A 347 -7.85 25.43 21.02
N ARG A 348 -7.36 26.34 21.89
CA ARG A 348 -8.19 26.90 22.97
C ARG A 348 -9.39 27.70 22.43
N THR A 349 -9.24 28.33 21.27
CA THR A 349 -10.30 29.05 20.57
C THR A 349 -11.48 28.17 20.15
N ASP A 350 -11.28 26.85 20.06
CA ASP A 350 -12.32 25.92 19.61
C ASP A 350 -13.32 25.59 20.73
N GLU A 351 -13.00 25.89 22.00
CA GLU A 351 -13.76 25.44 23.17
C GLU A 351 -15.22 25.86 23.15
N GLU A 352 -15.52 27.15 22.90
CA GLU A 352 -16.89 27.66 22.85
C GLU A 352 -17.69 26.99 21.71
N SER A 353 -17.06 26.80 20.55
CA SER A 353 -17.69 26.16 19.39
C SER A 353 -17.96 24.68 19.66
N LEU A 354 -17.04 23.98 20.32
CA LEU A 354 -17.19 22.57 20.72
C LEU A 354 -18.29 22.39 21.78
N GLN A 355 -18.43 23.34 22.72
CA GLN A 355 -19.51 23.32 23.71
C GLN A 355 -20.88 23.50 23.05
N LYS A 356 -21.02 24.46 22.11
CA LYS A 356 -22.25 24.62 21.32
C LYS A 356 -22.59 23.34 20.56
N LEU A 357 -21.59 22.75 19.90
CA LEU A 357 -21.77 21.51 19.16
C LEU A 357 -22.17 20.34 20.06
N PHE A 358 -21.57 20.22 21.25
CA PHE A 358 -21.93 19.20 22.23
C PHE A 358 -23.42 19.25 22.58
N VAL A 359 -24.00 20.43 22.74
CA VAL A 359 -25.44 20.58 23.04
C VAL A 359 -26.31 20.04 21.90
N LEU A 360 -25.93 20.31 20.65
CA LEU A 360 -26.66 19.85 19.45
C LEU A 360 -26.61 18.33 19.30
N VAL A 361 -25.44 17.72 19.46
CA VAL A 361 -25.24 16.27 19.22
C VAL A 361 -25.44 15.43 20.47
N ARG A 362 -25.79 16.03 21.61
CA ARG A 362 -25.86 15.36 22.93
C ARG A 362 -26.71 14.09 22.93
N SER A 363 -27.81 14.06 22.17
CA SER A 363 -28.71 12.91 22.09
C SER A 363 -28.09 11.70 21.38
N GLU A 364 -27.09 11.92 20.53
CA GLU A 364 -26.38 10.90 19.77
C GLU A 364 -25.11 10.40 20.47
N LEU A 365 -24.67 11.12 21.50
CA LEU A 365 -23.61 10.65 22.38
C LEU A 365 -24.15 9.47 23.22
N ASN A 366 -23.36 8.40 23.35
CA ASN A 366 -23.71 7.22 24.15
C ASN A 366 -23.64 7.52 25.68
N LEU A 367 -24.28 8.61 26.12
CA LEU A 367 -24.34 9.05 27.51
C LEU A 367 -25.56 8.41 28.20
N ASP A 368 -25.37 7.90 29.40
CA ASP A 368 -26.47 7.33 30.18
C ASP A 368 -27.42 8.45 30.65
N LEU A 369 -28.67 8.39 30.16
CA LEU A 369 -29.72 9.38 30.46
C LEU A 369 -30.07 9.48 31.96
N ARG A 370 -29.72 8.46 32.77
CA ARG A 370 -29.98 8.45 34.22
C ARG A 370 -28.98 9.31 35.00
N ASN A 371 -27.74 9.46 34.51
CA ASN A 371 -26.64 10.16 35.19
C ASN A 371 -25.99 11.23 34.30
N ILE A 372 -26.80 11.99 33.55
CA ILE A 372 -26.35 12.91 32.49
C ILE A 372 -25.26 13.88 32.97
N ARG A 373 -25.39 14.46 34.18
CA ARG A 373 -24.38 15.41 34.70
C ARG A 373 -23.02 14.75 34.93
N GLN A 374 -23.02 13.53 35.47
CA GLN A 374 -21.79 12.79 35.75
C GLN A 374 -21.14 12.28 34.46
N GLU A 375 -21.95 11.76 33.53
CA GLU A 375 -21.47 11.29 32.23
C GLU A 375 -20.94 12.44 31.35
N GLN A 376 -21.60 13.60 31.39
CA GLN A 376 -21.08 14.81 30.75
C GLN A 376 -19.72 15.20 31.33
N ALA A 377 -19.57 15.20 32.65
CA ALA A 377 -18.28 15.49 33.27
C ALA A 377 -17.22 14.45 32.89
N LYS A 378 -17.57 13.16 32.81
CA LYS A 378 -16.66 12.09 32.35
C LYS A 378 -16.24 12.30 30.89
N PHE A 379 -17.17 12.70 30.03
CA PHE A 379 -16.91 12.98 28.62
C PHE A 379 -15.87 14.08 28.44
N TRP A 380 -16.05 15.22 29.11
CA TRP A 380 -15.10 16.34 29.03
C TRP A 380 -13.76 16.09 29.75
N LYS A 381 -13.70 15.12 30.68
CA LYS A 381 -12.45 14.67 31.32
C LYS A 381 -11.58 13.78 30.41
N GLN A 382 -12.11 13.30 29.28
CA GLN A 382 -11.32 12.54 28.33
C GLN A 382 -10.26 13.42 27.66
N HIS A 383 -9.34 12.79 26.93
CA HIS A 383 -8.33 13.53 26.18
C HIS A 383 -8.99 14.51 25.18
N PRO A 384 -8.62 15.81 25.15
CA PRO A 384 -9.31 16.83 24.36
C PRO A 384 -9.41 16.52 22.86
N ALA A 385 -8.40 15.84 22.30
CA ALA A 385 -8.43 15.45 20.89
C ALA A 385 -9.47 14.36 20.59
N LEU A 386 -9.75 13.45 21.55
CA LEU A 386 -10.80 12.44 21.40
C LEU A 386 -12.19 13.10 21.45
N VAL A 387 -12.38 14.02 22.40
CA VAL A 387 -13.63 14.80 22.52
C VAL A 387 -13.88 15.59 21.24
N LYS A 388 -12.87 16.31 20.73
CA LYS A 388 -12.95 17.02 19.46
C LYS A 388 -13.28 16.07 18.30
N ALA A 389 -12.61 14.92 18.21
CA ALA A 389 -12.84 13.97 17.15
C ALA A 389 -14.26 13.38 17.17
N GLU A 390 -14.74 12.98 18.34
CA GLU A 390 -16.09 12.43 18.51
C GLU A 390 -17.16 13.46 18.15
N LEU A 391 -17.04 14.69 18.66
CA LEU A 391 -17.98 15.78 18.36
C LEU A 391 -18.02 16.11 16.87
N LEU A 392 -16.86 16.21 16.20
CA LEU A 392 -16.81 16.52 14.77
C LEU A 392 -17.38 15.40 13.89
N ILE A 393 -17.16 14.13 14.26
CA ILE A 393 -17.77 13.01 13.53
C ILE A 393 -19.27 12.98 13.78
N GLN A 394 -19.74 13.21 15.00
CA GLN A 394 -21.17 13.27 15.30
C GLN A 394 -21.86 14.45 14.61
N ALA A 395 -21.20 15.60 14.50
CA ALA A 395 -21.69 16.74 13.71
C ALA A 395 -21.94 16.35 12.25
N HIS A 396 -21.07 15.50 11.69
CA HIS A 396 -21.25 15.00 10.33
C HIS A 396 -22.39 13.99 10.22
N LEU A 397 -22.48 13.04 11.15
CA LEU A 397 -23.54 12.05 11.15
C LEU A 397 -24.93 12.69 11.31
N THR A 398 -25.04 13.76 12.09
CA THR A 398 -26.28 14.54 12.31
C THR A 398 -26.52 15.64 11.27
N ARG A 399 -25.55 15.87 10.36
CA ARG A 399 -25.58 16.91 9.31
C ARG A 399 -25.49 18.35 9.82
N GLU A 400 -25.10 18.57 11.08
CA GLU A 400 -24.92 19.87 11.73
C GLU A 400 -23.58 20.56 11.38
N THR A 401 -23.08 20.34 10.15
CA THR A 401 -21.75 20.84 9.72
C THR A 401 -21.72 22.34 9.43
N ALA A 402 -22.88 22.99 9.32
CA ALA A 402 -23.00 24.43 9.07
C ALA A 402 -22.60 25.28 10.29
N GLU A 403 -22.76 24.73 11.50
CA GLU A 403 -22.44 25.40 12.77
C GLU A 403 -20.94 25.35 13.11
N LEU A 404 -20.13 24.68 12.29
CA LEU A 404 -18.70 24.56 12.50
C LEU A 404 -17.97 25.87 12.15
N SER A 405 -17.10 26.32 13.08
CA SER A 405 -16.17 27.41 12.81
C SER A 405 -15.28 27.10 11.59
N PRO A 406 -14.76 28.10 10.85
CA PRO A 406 -13.97 27.84 9.64
C PRO A 406 -12.70 27.01 9.92
N TYR A 407 -12.12 27.15 11.10
CA TYR A 407 -10.98 26.34 11.54
C TYR A 407 -11.38 24.90 11.84
N LEU A 408 -12.48 24.69 12.58
CA LEU A 408 -13.02 23.36 12.84
C LEU A 408 -13.47 22.67 11.55
N GLN A 409 -13.97 23.41 10.57
CA GLN A 409 -14.35 22.87 9.27
C GLN A 409 -13.14 22.35 8.48
N GLN A 410 -11.97 22.97 8.61
CA GLN A 410 -10.72 22.47 8.01
C GLN A 410 -10.28 21.16 8.69
N ASP A 411 -10.29 21.14 10.02
CA ASP A 411 -9.93 19.95 10.80
C ASP A 411 -10.90 18.79 10.52
N PHE A 412 -12.20 19.08 10.47
CA PHE A 412 -13.26 18.17 10.06
C PHE A 412 -13.02 17.58 8.65
N LYS A 413 -12.71 18.42 7.66
CA LYS A 413 -12.37 17.96 6.31
C LYS A 413 -11.13 17.06 6.32
N LYS A 414 -10.12 17.36 7.15
CA LYS A 414 -8.93 16.51 7.29
C LYS A 414 -9.29 15.15 7.91
N MET A 415 -10.14 15.13 8.93
CA MET A 415 -10.63 13.88 9.55
C MET A 415 -11.37 12.99 8.54
N LEU A 416 -12.33 13.55 7.81
CA LEU A 416 -13.09 12.78 6.81
C LEU A 416 -12.22 12.28 5.64
N ALA A 417 -11.07 12.90 5.38
CA ALA A 417 -10.13 12.42 4.37
C ALA A 417 -9.44 11.12 4.80
N LEU A 418 -9.17 10.98 6.10
CA LEU A 418 -8.49 9.83 6.69
C LEU A 418 -9.45 8.67 6.98
N ALA A 419 -10.70 9.01 7.28
CA ALA A 419 -11.76 8.11 7.70
C ALA A 419 -11.88 6.78 6.91
N PRO A 420 -12.03 6.78 5.56
CA PRO A 420 -12.19 5.51 4.82
C PRO A 420 -11.01 4.55 5.01
N ARG A 421 -9.80 5.10 5.12
CA ARG A 421 -8.56 4.32 5.29
C ARG A 421 -8.44 3.75 6.69
N LEU A 422 -8.84 4.53 7.69
CA LEU A 422 -8.90 4.10 9.09
C LEU A 422 -9.96 3.03 9.32
N LEU A 423 -11.14 3.15 8.68
CA LEU A 423 -12.19 2.13 8.74
C LEU A 423 -11.76 0.81 8.09
N GLU A 424 -11.03 0.87 6.98
CA GLU A 424 -10.49 -0.31 6.30
C GLU A 424 -9.47 -1.07 7.16
N GLU A 425 -8.62 -0.38 7.93
CA GLU A 425 -7.77 -1.07 8.89
C GLU A 425 -8.54 -1.54 10.13
N LEU A 426 -9.55 -0.78 10.57
CA LEU A 426 -10.36 -1.16 11.72
C LEU A 426 -11.13 -2.47 11.48
N ILE A 427 -11.67 -2.68 10.27
CA ILE A 427 -12.33 -3.95 9.94
C ILE A 427 -11.32 -5.10 9.90
N LYS A 428 -10.10 -4.88 9.38
CA LYS A 428 -9.02 -5.87 9.46
C LYS A 428 -8.75 -6.28 10.91
N MET A 429 -8.70 -5.32 11.84
CA MET A 429 -8.52 -5.61 13.27
C MET A 429 -9.66 -6.43 13.89
N ALA A 430 -10.88 -6.34 13.34
CA ALA A 430 -12.03 -7.13 13.76
C ALA A 430 -12.03 -8.56 13.18
N ILE A 431 -11.56 -8.75 11.94
CA ILE A 431 -11.51 -10.06 11.26
C ILE A 431 -10.22 -10.84 11.47
N ILE A 432 -9.20 -10.24 12.11
CA ILE A 432 -7.95 -10.96 12.42
C ILE A 432 -8.26 -12.19 13.29
N PRO A 433 -7.66 -13.35 12.97
CA PRO A 433 -7.83 -14.57 13.74
C PRO A 433 -7.30 -14.39 15.16
N ARG A 434 -8.18 -14.47 16.16
CA ARG A 434 -7.83 -14.32 17.59
C ARG A 434 -8.28 -15.48 18.45
N THR A 435 -9.31 -16.21 18.01
CA THR A 435 -9.79 -17.38 18.76
C THR A 435 -8.79 -18.53 18.62
N GLN A 436 -8.85 -19.51 19.53
CA GLN A 436 -8.02 -20.72 19.44
C GLN A 436 -8.24 -21.48 18.12
N GLN A 437 -9.43 -21.32 17.52
CA GLN A 437 -9.81 -21.88 16.22
C GLN A 437 -9.36 -21.01 15.03
N GLY A 438 -8.73 -19.86 15.27
CA GLY A 438 -8.23 -18.99 14.21
C GLY A 438 -9.34 -18.20 13.48
N HIS A 439 -10.39 -17.77 14.19
CA HIS A 439 -11.48 -16.98 13.62
C HIS A 439 -11.46 -15.52 14.09
N GLY A 440 -12.01 -14.64 13.25
CA GLY A 440 -12.26 -13.22 13.57
C GLY A 440 -13.64 -13.00 14.21
N TRP A 441 -13.97 -11.78 14.60
CA TRP A 441 -15.24 -11.48 15.29
C TRP A 441 -16.28 -10.84 14.36
N LEU A 442 -17.47 -11.43 14.29
CA LEU A 442 -18.54 -11.01 13.38
C LEU A 442 -19.20 -9.68 13.80
N ARG A 443 -19.65 -9.56 15.05
CA ARG A 443 -20.34 -8.37 15.58
C ARG A 443 -19.51 -7.08 15.42
N PRO A 444 -18.21 -7.05 15.79
CA PRO A 444 -17.40 -5.87 15.56
C PRO A 444 -17.18 -5.60 14.07
N ALA A 445 -16.96 -6.65 13.24
CA ALA A 445 -16.78 -6.48 11.79
C ALA A 445 -18.02 -5.85 11.13
N ILE A 446 -19.22 -6.33 11.47
CA ILE A 446 -20.48 -5.71 11.03
C ILE A 446 -20.51 -4.25 11.50
N GLY A 447 -20.28 -3.98 12.78
CA GLY A 447 -20.34 -2.62 13.32
C GLY A 447 -19.36 -1.63 12.67
N VAL A 448 -18.19 -2.09 12.23
CA VAL A 448 -17.26 -1.25 11.45
C VAL A 448 -17.81 -0.91 10.08
N VAL A 449 -18.42 -1.88 9.39
CA VAL A 449 -19.08 -1.62 8.10
C VAL A 449 -20.28 -0.69 8.28
N GLU A 450 -21.07 -0.88 9.34
CA GLU A 450 -22.18 -0.01 9.67
C GLU A 450 -21.73 1.44 9.91
N LEU A 451 -20.64 1.61 10.66
CA LEU A 451 -20.00 2.91 10.87
C LEU A 451 -19.53 3.53 9.54
N SER A 452 -18.93 2.73 8.65
CA SER A 452 -18.54 3.18 7.32
C SER A 452 -19.75 3.70 6.52
N GLN A 453 -20.82 2.91 6.42
CA GLN A 453 -22.03 3.29 5.72
C GLN A 453 -22.62 4.61 6.30
N SER A 454 -22.71 4.71 7.63
CA SER A 454 -23.19 5.92 8.32
C SER A 454 -22.33 7.14 8.05
N MET A 455 -21.00 6.99 8.02
CA MET A 455 -20.08 8.08 7.71
C MET A 455 -20.15 8.50 6.24
N ILE A 456 -20.31 7.58 5.29
CA ILE A 456 -20.41 7.92 3.87
C ILE A 456 -21.77 8.60 3.57
N GLN A 457 -22.86 8.10 4.16
CA GLN A 457 -24.21 8.63 3.94
C GLN A 457 -24.59 9.82 4.85
N ALA A 458 -23.76 10.14 5.84
CA ALA A 458 -24.06 11.12 6.88
C ALA A 458 -25.42 10.82 7.55
N VAL A 459 -25.50 9.64 8.17
CA VAL A 459 -26.69 9.15 8.89
C VAL A 459 -26.27 8.68 10.29
N PRO A 460 -26.95 9.12 11.36
CA PRO A 460 -26.59 8.75 12.72
C PRO A 460 -26.75 7.26 12.97
N LEU A 461 -25.87 6.70 13.80
CA LEU A 461 -25.91 5.28 14.16
C LEU A 461 -27.17 4.93 14.97
N SER A 462 -27.75 5.89 15.70
CA SER A 462 -29.02 5.71 16.42
C SER A 462 -30.18 5.38 15.49
N ALA A 463 -30.24 6.00 14.30
CA ALA A 463 -31.32 5.81 13.33
C ALA A 463 -31.34 4.41 12.73
N ARG A 464 -30.24 3.65 12.85
CA ARG A 464 -30.14 2.25 12.44
C ARG A 464 -30.67 1.28 13.48
N LYS A 465 -30.83 1.72 14.74
CA LYS A 465 -31.34 0.84 15.81
C LYS A 465 -32.81 0.51 15.53
N ALA A 466 -33.14 -0.76 15.63
CA ALA A 466 -34.51 -1.24 15.53
C ALA A 466 -35.41 -0.49 16.53
N THR A 467 -36.40 0.24 16.02
CA THR A 467 -37.39 1.00 16.80
C THR A 467 -38.77 0.76 16.19
N GLY A 468 -39.76 0.44 17.03
CA GLY A 468 -41.16 0.32 16.58
C GLY A 468 -41.50 -0.86 15.66
N GLY A 469 -40.85 -2.02 15.83
CA GLY A 469 -41.18 -3.25 15.09
C GLY A 469 -40.54 -3.40 13.71
N SER A 470 -39.70 -2.44 13.27
CA SER A 470 -38.82 -2.58 12.10
C SER A 470 -37.45 -3.08 12.53
N SER A 471 -36.93 -4.11 11.85
CA SER A 471 -35.61 -4.73 12.14
C SER A 471 -34.42 -3.86 11.74
N GLU A 472 -34.59 -2.89 10.84
CA GLU A 472 -33.49 -2.10 10.24
C GLU A 472 -33.50 -0.61 10.62
N GLY A 473 -34.42 -0.20 11.51
CA GLY A 473 -34.60 1.20 11.88
C GLY A 473 -35.09 2.06 10.71
N TYR A 474 -34.82 3.37 10.75
CA TYR A 474 -35.20 4.33 9.71
C TYR A 474 -33.98 4.97 9.00
N GLY A 475 -32.77 4.58 9.37
CA GLY A 475 -31.51 5.02 8.75
C GLY A 475 -31.47 4.88 7.22
N PRO A 476 -31.93 3.76 6.61
CA PRO A 476 -31.97 3.62 5.15
C PRO A 476 -32.79 4.70 4.44
N PHE A 477 -33.81 5.27 5.08
CA PHE A 477 -34.59 6.37 4.47
C PHE A 477 -33.83 7.70 4.52
N LEU A 478 -33.08 7.96 5.60
CA LEU A 478 -32.36 9.23 5.74
C LEU A 478 -31.24 9.40 4.70
N GLN A 479 -30.74 8.30 4.11
CA GLN A 479 -29.74 8.38 3.05
C GLN A 479 -30.30 8.97 1.73
N LEU A 480 -31.63 8.93 1.55
CA LEU A 480 -32.30 9.49 0.37
C LEU A 480 -32.37 11.01 0.44
N PRO A 481 -32.36 11.71 -0.72
CA PRO A 481 -32.48 13.16 -0.75
C PRO A 481 -33.85 13.60 -0.22
N HIS A 482 -33.90 14.76 0.44
CA HIS A 482 -35.12 15.39 0.98
C HIS A 482 -35.80 14.65 2.14
N PHE A 483 -35.31 13.48 2.53
CA PHE A 483 -35.84 12.75 3.68
C PHE A 483 -35.36 13.33 5.02
N THR A 484 -36.32 13.51 5.92
CA THR A 484 -36.10 13.86 7.32
C THR A 484 -36.85 12.86 8.21
N GLU A 485 -36.51 12.81 9.50
CA GLU A 485 -37.18 11.92 10.47
C GLU A 485 -38.72 12.13 10.48
N SER A 486 -39.16 13.38 10.34
CA SER A 486 -40.57 13.74 10.27
C SER A 486 -41.28 13.12 9.06
N VAL A 487 -40.61 13.10 7.90
CA VAL A 487 -41.12 12.51 6.66
C VAL A 487 -41.24 11.00 6.80
N VAL A 488 -40.23 10.34 7.37
CA VAL A 488 -40.29 8.90 7.59
C VAL A 488 -41.45 8.52 8.50
N LYS A 489 -41.66 9.29 9.59
CA LYS A 489 -42.81 9.10 10.49
C LYS A 489 -44.16 9.26 9.79
N LYS A 490 -44.29 10.17 8.81
CA LYS A 490 -45.51 10.31 7.99
C LYS A 490 -45.74 9.10 7.10
N ILE A 491 -44.69 8.64 6.42
CA ILE A 491 -44.74 7.49 5.50
C ILE A 491 -45.08 6.18 6.24
N ALA A 492 -44.49 5.99 7.42
CA ALA A 492 -44.74 4.81 8.26
C ALA A 492 -46.22 4.62 8.62
N ARG A 493 -46.99 5.71 8.73
CA ARG A 493 -48.45 5.65 9.00
C ARG A 493 -49.26 5.06 7.84
N LYS A 494 -48.71 5.03 6.63
CA LYS A 494 -49.34 4.54 5.39
C LYS A 494 -49.02 3.08 5.07
N LYS A 495 -48.57 2.30 6.05
CA LYS A 495 -48.22 0.86 5.99
C LYS A 495 -46.89 0.51 5.31
N VAL A 496 -46.06 1.48 4.95
CA VAL A 496 -44.65 1.20 4.58
C VAL A 496 -43.84 1.08 5.86
N ARG A 497 -43.50 -0.13 6.28
CA ARG A 497 -42.82 -0.39 7.57
C ARG A 497 -41.33 -0.59 7.40
N SER A 498 -40.90 -1.15 6.26
CA SER A 498 -39.50 -1.37 5.94
C SER A 498 -39.05 -0.54 4.73
N PHE A 499 -37.74 -0.31 4.64
CA PHE A 499 -37.14 0.30 3.46
C PHE A 499 -37.26 -0.60 2.22
N GLN A 500 -37.22 -1.91 2.42
CA GLN A 500 -37.40 -2.87 1.34
C GLN A 500 -38.81 -2.78 0.74
N ASP A 501 -39.85 -2.63 1.57
CA ASP A 501 -41.23 -2.42 1.11
C ASP A 501 -41.28 -1.19 0.19
N PHE A 502 -40.65 -0.09 0.61
CA PHE A 502 -40.60 1.16 -0.16
C PHE A 502 -39.88 1.00 -1.51
N ARG A 503 -38.81 0.20 -1.53
CA ARG A 503 -38.02 -0.09 -2.75
C ARG A 503 -38.77 -1.00 -3.71
N GLU A 504 -39.57 -1.94 -3.21
CA GLU A 504 -40.33 -2.87 -4.04
C GLU A 504 -41.64 -2.28 -4.59
N MET A 505 -42.13 -1.19 -4.01
CA MET A 505 -43.28 -0.44 -4.54
C MET A 505 -43.05 -0.02 -5.99
N LYS A 506 -44.14 0.00 -6.78
CA LYS A 506 -44.10 0.52 -8.15
C LYS A 506 -43.77 2.01 -8.15
N GLN A 507 -43.08 2.47 -9.19
CA GLN A 507 -42.64 3.86 -9.33
C GLN A 507 -43.81 4.87 -9.22
N GLN A 508 -44.97 4.56 -9.80
CA GLN A 508 -46.16 5.41 -9.73
C GLN A 508 -46.71 5.53 -8.30
N GLU A 509 -46.90 4.40 -7.61
CA GLU A 509 -47.38 4.35 -6.22
C GLU A 509 -46.41 5.06 -5.27
N ARG A 510 -45.10 4.94 -5.54
CA ARG A 510 -44.05 5.63 -4.77
C ARG A 510 -44.11 7.15 -4.99
N ALA A 511 -44.27 7.60 -6.24
CA ALA A 511 -44.39 9.02 -6.56
C ALA A 511 -45.63 9.65 -5.90
N GLU A 512 -46.79 8.98 -5.95
CA GLU A 512 -48.01 9.42 -5.27
C GLU A 512 -47.83 9.50 -3.75
N LEU A 513 -47.15 8.51 -3.16
CA LEU A 513 -46.85 8.51 -1.72
C LEU A 513 -45.98 9.71 -1.34
N LEU A 514 -44.95 10.02 -2.13
CA LEU A 514 -44.04 11.13 -1.86
C LEU A 514 -44.73 12.50 -2.05
N THR A 515 -45.49 12.68 -3.12
CA THR A 515 -46.13 13.97 -3.41
C THR A 515 -47.34 14.23 -2.50
N GLN A 516 -48.26 13.27 -2.36
CA GLN A 516 -49.52 13.48 -1.65
C GLN A 516 -49.37 13.38 -0.12
N PHE A 517 -48.50 12.51 0.39
CA PHE A 517 -48.38 12.26 1.84
C PHE A 517 -47.13 12.86 2.47
N ALA A 518 -45.97 12.73 1.82
CA ALA A 518 -44.74 13.34 2.33
C ALA A 518 -44.65 14.84 2.03
N GLY A 519 -45.40 15.33 1.03
CA GLY A 519 -45.45 16.74 0.64
C GLY A 519 -44.28 17.16 -0.25
N PHE A 520 -43.71 16.22 -1.02
CA PHE A 520 -42.61 16.51 -1.93
C PHE A 520 -43.13 17.13 -3.23
N SER A 521 -42.33 17.98 -3.85
CA SER A 521 -42.53 18.38 -5.25
C SER A 521 -42.19 17.24 -6.20
N ASP A 522 -42.70 17.29 -7.44
CA ASP A 522 -42.41 16.28 -8.47
C ASP A 522 -40.89 16.15 -8.73
N ALA A 523 -40.16 17.26 -8.67
CA ALA A 523 -38.71 17.27 -8.82
C ALA A 523 -37.99 16.58 -7.64
N GLU A 524 -38.48 16.76 -6.42
CA GLU A 524 -37.93 16.09 -5.23
C GLU A 524 -38.24 14.60 -5.24
N ALA A 525 -39.43 14.20 -5.68
CA ALA A 525 -39.77 12.79 -5.89
C ALA A 525 -38.90 12.15 -6.98
N GLN A 526 -38.61 12.88 -8.07
CA GLN A 526 -37.69 12.42 -9.11
C GLN A 526 -36.25 12.27 -8.60
N ASP A 527 -35.77 13.20 -7.76
CA ASP A 527 -34.45 13.08 -7.12
C ASP A 527 -34.32 11.78 -6.32
N VAL A 528 -35.37 11.39 -5.59
CA VAL A 528 -35.41 10.12 -4.85
C VAL A 528 -35.33 8.93 -5.80
N GLU A 529 -36.08 8.95 -6.89
CA GLU A 529 -36.06 7.86 -7.88
C GLU A 529 -34.68 7.67 -8.51
N ILE A 530 -34.03 8.77 -8.92
CA ILE A 530 -32.65 8.76 -9.46
C ILE A 530 -31.68 8.08 -8.49
N VAL A 531 -31.85 8.30 -7.18
CA VAL A 531 -31.00 7.67 -6.17
C VAL A 531 -31.33 6.20 -6.00
N LEU A 532 -32.61 5.81 -5.96
CA LEU A 532 -33.04 4.42 -5.85
C LEU A 532 -32.58 3.56 -7.04
N GLU A 533 -32.60 4.11 -8.27
CA GLU A 533 -32.09 3.43 -9.47
C GLU A 533 -30.60 3.08 -9.41
N MET A 534 -29.81 3.86 -8.65
CA MET A 534 -28.38 3.61 -8.45
C MET A 534 -28.08 2.67 -7.28
N MET A 535 -29.03 2.43 -6.38
CA MET A 535 -28.77 1.57 -5.22
C MET A 535 -28.51 0.13 -5.69
N PRO A 536 -27.40 -0.50 -5.23
CA PRO A 536 -27.09 -1.87 -5.63
C PRO A 536 -28.07 -2.87 -4.99
N SER A 537 -28.28 -3.98 -5.70
CA SER A 537 -28.87 -5.22 -5.20
C SER A 537 -27.85 -6.33 -5.43
N ILE A 538 -27.51 -7.07 -4.39
CA ILE A 538 -26.45 -8.06 -4.41
C ILE A 538 -27.04 -9.46 -4.34
N LEU A 539 -26.55 -10.35 -5.20
CA LEU A 539 -26.84 -11.78 -5.16
C LEU A 539 -25.54 -12.53 -4.88
N ILE A 540 -25.63 -13.52 -4.00
CA ILE A 540 -24.49 -14.35 -3.56
C ILE A 540 -24.77 -15.79 -3.96
N ASP A 541 -24.01 -16.31 -4.93
CA ASP A 541 -24.00 -17.73 -5.28
C ASP A 541 -22.74 -18.36 -4.71
N LEU A 542 -22.88 -19.16 -3.65
CA LEU A 542 -21.74 -19.71 -2.90
C LEU A 542 -21.78 -21.24 -2.90
N THR A 543 -20.63 -21.85 -3.21
CA THR A 543 -20.38 -23.29 -3.13
C THR A 543 -19.12 -23.56 -2.31
N CYS A 544 -19.11 -24.67 -1.56
CA CYS A 544 -17.98 -25.14 -0.78
C CYS A 544 -17.65 -26.55 -1.24
N GLU A 545 -16.44 -26.77 -1.73
CA GLU A 545 -15.99 -28.04 -2.32
C GLU A 545 -14.58 -28.38 -1.81
N THR A 546 -14.27 -29.67 -1.73
CA THR A 546 -12.92 -30.20 -1.45
C THR A 546 -12.30 -30.72 -2.75
N GLU A 547 -10.98 -30.60 -2.88
CA GLU A 547 -10.28 -31.08 -4.08
C GLU A 547 -10.16 -32.61 -4.04
N GLY A 548 -10.87 -33.32 -4.92
CA GLY A 548 -10.69 -34.75 -5.16
C GLY A 548 -11.55 -35.70 -4.31
N GLU A 549 -12.45 -35.18 -3.46
CA GLU A 549 -13.34 -36.00 -2.62
C GLU A 549 -14.82 -35.62 -2.82
N GLU A 550 -15.74 -36.60 -2.72
CA GLU A 550 -17.19 -36.38 -2.88
C GLU A 550 -17.85 -35.79 -1.62
N GLY A 551 -17.10 -35.62 -0.53
CA GLY A 551 -17.57 -35.05 0.73
C GLY A 551 -16.45 -34.30 1.46
N ILE A 552 -16.85 -33.45 2.41
CA ILE A 552 -15.92 -32.68 3.23
C ILE A 552 -15.66 -33.49 4.50
N GLN A 553 -14.41 -33.93 4.71
CA GLN A 553 -14.02 -34.62 5.93
C GLN A 553 -13.34 -33.65 6.92
N GLU A 554 -13.34 -34.04 8.19
CA GLU A 554 -12.64 -33.32 9.25
C GLU A 554 -11.16 -33.12 8.91
N GLY A 555 -10.71 -31.87 8.96
CA GLY A 555 -9.33 -31.47 8.71
C GLY A 555 -8.98 -31.17 7.25
N ASP A 556 -9.90 -31.38 6.31
CA ASP A 556 -9.69 -31.07 4.89
C ASP A 556 -9.62 -29.58 4.61
N ILE A 557 -8.93 -29.20 3.52
CA ILE A 557 -8.92 -27.83 3.04
C ILE A 557 -10.14 -27.63 2.14
N VAL A 558 -11.16 -26.94 2.67
CA VAL A 558 -12.37 -26.58 1.94
C VAL A 558 -12.08 -25.35 1.11
N THR A 559 -12.37 -25.44 -0.19
CA THR A 559 -12.33 -24.32 -1.12
C THR A 559 -13.74 -23.74 -1.26
N MET A 560 -13.93 -22.52 -0.78
CA MET A 560 -15.13 -21.74 -0.98
C MET A 560 -15.02 -20.98 -2.30
N GLN A 561 -16.03 -21.15 -3.16
CA GLN A 561 -16.23 -20.38 -4.36
C GLN A 561 -17.51 -19.54 -4.22
N ALA A 562 -17.38 -18.22 -4.29
CA ALA A 562 -18.51 -17.30 -4.21
C ALA A 562 -18.53 -16.37 -5.42
N TRP A 563 -19.65 -16.35 -6.13
CA TRP A 563 -19.94 -15.36 -7.14
C TRP A 563 -20.86 -14.29 -6.57
N ILE A 564 -20.35 -13.06 -6.53
CA ILE A 564 -21.10 -11.90 -6.07
C ILE A 564 -21.56 -11.12 -7.29
N THR A 565 -22.87 -11.08 -7.52
CA THR A 565 -23.47 -10.39 -8.67
C THR A 565 -24.08 -9.08 -8.20
N LEU A 566 -23.64 -7.96 -8.79
CA LEU A 566 -24.20 -6.63 -8.53
C LEU A 566 -25.22 -6.29 -9.62
N ARG A 567 -26.45 -5.97 -9.20
CA ARG A 567 -27.53 -5.49 -10.07
C ARG A 567 -27.98 -4.10 -9.66
N ARG A 568 -28.34 -3.28 -10.63
CA ARG A 568 -28.99 -1.97 -10.46
C ARG A 568 -30.13 -1.86 -11.46
N TRP A 569 -31.12 -1.00 -11.22
CA TRP A 569 -32.20 -0.80 -12.19
C TRP A 569 -31.74 -0.09 -13.45
N ASN A 570 -30.63 0.66 -13.38
CA ASN A 570 -30.04 1.35 -14.53
C ASN A 570 -28.91 0.55 -15.23
N ASP A 571 -28.77 -0.76 -14.93
CA ASP A 571 -27.73 -1.67 -15.45
C ASP A 571 -26.27 -1.19 -15.31
N SER A 572 -26.03 -0.15 -14.51
CA SER A 572 -24.69 0.40 -14.33
C SER A 572 -23.91 -0.46 -13.34
N ILE A 573 -22.80 -1.06 -13.77
CA ILE A 573 -21.91 -1.81 -12.87
C ILE A 573 -20.96 -0.85 -12.14
N ARG A 574 -20.42 0.13 -12.86
CA ARG A 574 -19.45 1.11 -12.33
C ARG A 574 -20.16 2.42 -12.01
N ALA A 575 -20.39 2.66 -10.72
CA ALA A 575 -20.89 3.93 -10.26
C ALA A 575 -20.28 4.32 -8.93
N LEU A 576 -20.15 5.63 -8.72
CA LEU A 576 -19.92 6.20 -7.40
C LEU A 576 -21.25 6.28 -6.64
N PRO A 577 -21.25 6.05 -5.33
CA PRO A 577 -22.45 6.10 -4.51
C PRO A 577 -22.97 7.54 -4.40
N HIS A 578 -24.28 7.68 -4.18
CA HIS A 578 -24.87 8.95 -3.77
C HIS A 578 -24.34 9.30 -2.38
N ALA A 579 -23.45 10.30 -2.28
CA ALA A 579 -22.89 10.75 -1.02
C ALA A 579 -22.61 12.27 -1.08
N PRO A 580 -23.67 13.11 -1.04
CA PRO A 580 -23.54 14.56 -1.18
C PRO A 580 -22.88 15.23 0.02
N TYR A 581 -23.06 14.67 1.23
CA TYR A 581 -22.51 15.20 2.47
C TYR A 581 -21.05 14.78 2.72
N PHE A 582 -20.60 13.68 2.11
CA PHE A 582 -19.22 13.24 2.23
C PHE A 582 -18.32 14.01 1.24
N PRO A 583 -17.30 14.76 1.71
CA PRO A 583 -16.59 15.75 0.89
C PRO A 583 -15.66 15.15 -0.18
N TYR A 584 -15.30 13.87 -0.06
CA TYR A 584 -14.33 13.21 -0.95
C TYR A 584 -14.97 12.14 -1.83
N GLU A 585 -14.38 11.88 -3.00
CA GLU A 585 -14.80 10.77 -3.86
C GLU A 585 -14.56 9.45 -3.11
N LYS A 586 -15.60 8.60 -3.04
CA LYS A 586 -15.56 7.28 -2.40
C LYS A 586 -16.10 6.28 -3.40
N GLU A 587 -15.35 5.21 -3.64
CA GLU A 587 -15.82 4.06 -4.41
C GLU A 587 -16.57 3.09 -3.50
N GLU A 588 -17.55 2.36 -4.04
CA GLU A 588 -18.25 1.32 -3.30
C GLU A 588 -17.36 0.08 -3.17
N ASN A 589 -17.12 -0.36 -1.94
CA ASN A 589 -16.54 -1.67 -1.69
C ASN A 589 -17.55 -2.56 -0.96
N PHE A 590 -17.41 -3.85 -1.19
CA PHE A 590 -18.23 -4.87 -0.56
C PHE A 590 -17.31 -5.79 0.26
N TRP A 591 -17.75 -6.17 1.45
CA TRP A 591 -17.07 -7.13 2.30
C TRP A 591 -17.87 -8.42 2.30
N LEU A 592 -17.31 -9.48 1.72
CA LEU A 592 -17.85 -10.82 1.83
C LEU A 592 -17.28 -11.45 3.11
N LEU A 593 -18.16 -11.81 4.05
CA LEU A 593 -17.81 -12.50 5.29
C LEU A 593 -18.55 -13.85 5.32
N LEU A 594 -17.83 -14.96 5.45
CA LEU A 594 -18.42 -16.25 5.80
C LEU A 594 -18.27 -16.42 7.30
N ALA A 595 -19.39 -16.53 8.01
CA ALA A 595 -19.38 -16.52 9.46
C ALA A 595 -20.42 -17.47 10.05
N ASP A 596 -20.13 -17.94 11.26
CA ASP A 596 -21.12 -18.57 12.12
C ASP A 596 -21.78 -17.51 13.00
N THR A 597 -23.07 -17.30 12.78
CA THR A 597 -23.85 -16.28 13.50
C THR A 597 -24.02 -16.66 14.98
N SER A 598 -24.01 -17.96 15.31
CA SER A 598 -24.21 -18.45 16.67
C SER A 598 -22.97 -18.26 17.54
N SER A 599 -21.79 -18.59 17.02
CA SER A 599 -20.51 -18.43 17.71
C SER A 599 -19.88 -17.04 17.59
N ASN A 600 -20.44 -16.18 16.70
CA ASN A 600 -19.90 -14.85 16.38
C ASN A 600 -18.52 -14.89 15.70
N ASP A 601 -18.21 -16.00 15.02
CA ASP A 601 -16.91 -16.22 14.38
C ASP A 601 -16.95 -15.97 12.88
N VAL A 602 -15.99 -15.22 12.36
CA VAL A 602 -15.75 -15.02 10.93
C VAL A 602 -14.67 -16.01 10.49
N TRP A 603 -15.05 -16.94 9.61
CA TRP A 603 -14.18 -17.98 9.09
C TRP A 603 -13.38 -17.49 7.88
N MET A 604 -14.01 -16.70 7.02
CA MET A 604 -13.38 -16.14 5.82
C MET A 604 -13.87 -14.72 5.60
N SER A 605 -13.00 -13.86 5.10
CA SER A 605 -13.36 -12.50 4.70
C SER A 605 -12.60 -12.07 3.46
N GLN A 606 -13.29 -11.37 2.55
CA GLN A 606 -12.68 -10.83 1.35
C GLN A 606 -13.32 -9.50 0.97
N LYS A 607 -12.48 -8.53 0.62
CA LYS A 607 -12.92 -7.26 0.03
C LYS A 607 -13.14 -7.43 -1.48
N VAL A 608 -14.26 -6.91 -1.97
CA VAL A 608 -14.70 -6.98 -3.36
C VAL A 608 -14.98 -5.58 -3.89
N ASN A 609 -14.46 -5.28 -5.08
CA ASN A 609 -14.63 -4.00 -5.76
C ASN A 609 -15.06 -4.25 -7.21
N PHE A 610 -16.06 -3.50 -7.68
CA PHE A 610 -16.64 -3.62 -9.03
C PHE A 610 -16.05 -2.63 -10.04
N MET A 611 -15.23 -1.66 -9.61
CA MET A 611 -14.63 -0.62 -10.45
C MET A 611 -13.57 -1.16 -11.42
N ASP A 612 -12.73 -2.10 -10.95
CA ASP A 612 -11.64 -2.68 -11.75
C ASP A 612 -12.06 -3.98 -12.44
N GLU A 613 -12.65 -3.82 -13.63
CA GLU A 613 -13.04 -4.94 -14.49
C GLU A 613 -11.84 -5.73 -15.03
N ALA A 614 -10.74 -5.05 -15.38
CA ALA A 614 -9.60 -5.70 -16.01
C ALA A 614 -8.90 -6.67 -15.05
N THR A 615 -8.64 -6.22 -13.82
CA THR A 615 -8.07 -7.07 -12.78
C THR A 615 -9.02 -8.20 -12.40
N ALA A 616 -10.33 -7.94 -12.35
CA ALA A 616 -11.33 -8.97 -12.08
C ALA A 616 -11.38 -10.05 -13.18
N ILE A 617 -11.26 -9.67 -14.45
CA ILE A 617 -11.19 -10.61 -15.59
C ILE A 617 -9.97 -11.51 -15.44
N ILE A 618 -8.80 -10.94 -15.18
CA ILE A 618 -7.55 -11.69 -15.02
C ILE A 618 -7.66 -12.65 -13.85
N ALA A 619 -8.09 -12.17 -12.68
CA ALA A 619 -8.24 -12.98 -11.47
C ALA A 619 -9.23 -14.13 -11.68
N ALA A 620 -10.41 -13.87 -12.25
CA ALA A 620 -11.40 -14.90 -12.50
C ALA A 620 -10.94 -15.92 -13.55
N SER A 621 -10.29 -15.47 -14.64
CA SER A 621 -9.77 -16.37 -15.67
C SER A 621 -8.71 -17.32 -15.10
N LYS A 622 -7.81 -16.79 -14.26
CA LYS A 622 -6.73 -17.57 -13.65
C LYS A 622 -7.29 -18.58 -12.64
N ALA A 623 -8.17 -18.13 -11.74
CA ALA A 623 -8.74 -18.99 -10.72
C ALA A 623 -9.58 -20.14 -11.31
N ILE A 624 -10.41 -19.86 -12.32
CA ILE A 624 -11.22 -20.91 -12.98
C ILE A 624 -10.33 -21.85 -13.81
N GLN A 625 -9.27 -21.32 -14.44
CA GLN A 625 -8.31 -22.16 -15.13
C GLN A 625 -7.62 -23.14 -14.16
N GLU A 626 -7.06 -22.64 -13.06
CA GLU A 626 -6.41 -23.46 -12.03
C GLU A 626 -7.36 -24.50 -11.43
N LEU A 627 -8.61 -24.11 -11.14
CA LEU A 627 -9.63 -25.02 -10.61
C LEU A 627 -9.95 -26.17 -11.59
N LYS A 628 -10.13 -25.85 -12.89
CA LYS A 628 -10.46 -26.85 -13.91
C LYS A 628 -9.26 -27.72 -14.30
N GLU A 629 -8.05 -27.18 -14.26
CA GLU A 629 -6.81 -27.96 -14.40
C GLU A 629 -6.66 -28.95 -13.23
N GLY A 630 -6.95 -28.52 -12.00
CA GLY A 630 -6.94 -29.38 -10.81
C GLY A 630 -7.97 -30.51 -10.86
N SER A 631 -9.13 -30.28 -11.47
CA SER A 631 -10.15 -31.32 -11.67
C SER A 631 -9.89 -32.25 -12.85
N GLY A 632 -8.77 -32.11 -13.57
CA GLY A 632 -8.43 -32.93 -14.74
C GLY A 632 -9.27 -32.65 -16.00
N ALA A 633 -9.89 -31.47 -16.10
CA ALA A 633 -10.76 -31.12 -17.24
C ALA A 633 -9.98 -30.98 -18.56
N SER A 634 -10.65 -31.21 -19.69
CA SER A 634 -10.00 -31.08 -21.00
C SER A 634 -9.66 -29.63 -21.34
N ALA A 635 -8.63 -29.40 -22.16
CA ALA A 635 -8.25 -28.04 -22.60
C ALA A 635 -9.38 -27.28 -23.31
N LYS A 636 -10.36 -28.00 -23.89
CA LYS A 636 -11.56 -27.40 -24.50
C LYS A 636 -12.55 -26.94 -23.43
N GLU A 637 -12.80 -27.76 -22.41
CA GLU A 637 -13.65 -27.42 -21.27
C GLU A 637 -13.08 -26.22 -20.50
N ILE A 638 -11.78 -26.20 -20.24
CA ILE A 638 -11.10 -25.08 -19.57
C ILE A 638 -11.35 -23.77 -20.33
N LYS A 639 -11.16 -23.76 -21.66
CA LYS A 639 -11.40 -22.57 -22.50
C LYS A 639 -12.85 -22.11 -22.46
N ILE A 640 -13.81 -23.04 -22.44
CA ILE A 640 -15.24 -22.73 -22.35
C ILE A 640 -15.56 -22.11 -20.98
N ALA A 641 -15.09 -22.73 -19.90
CA ALA A 641 -15.30 -22.26 -18.52
C ALA A 641 -14.67 -20.87 -18.29
N VAL A 642 -13.46 -20.63 -18.79
CA VAL A 642 -12.80 -19.33 -18.73
C VAL A 642 -13.60 -18.27 -19.51
N LYS A 643 -14.10 -18.61 -20.70
CA LYS A 643 -14.93 -17.69 -21.49
C LYS A 643 -16.24 -17.34 -20.78
N GLU A 644 -16.89 -18.32 -20.16
CA GLU A 644 -18.09 -18.12 -19.35
C GLU A 644 -17.81 -17.23 -18.14
N ALA A 645 -16.72 -17.48 -17.41
CA ALA A 645 -16.29 -16.65 -16.28
C ALA A 645 -16.05 -15.19 -16.70
N ILE A 646 -15.39 -14.96 -17.84
CA ILE A 646 -15.18 -13.62 -18.38
C ILE A 646 -16.51 -12.93 -18.69
N ASN A 647 -17.46 -13.63 -19.30
CA ASN A 647 -18.79 -13.08 -19.59
C ASN A 647 -19.55 -12.74 -18.30
N ARG A 648 -19.45 -13.59 -17.28
CA ARG A 648 -20.05 -13.35 -15.97
C ARG A 648 -19.43 -12.14 -15.25
N VAL A 649 -18.13 -11.91 -15.42
CA VAL A 649 -17.46 -10.70 -14.90
C VAL A 649 -17.93 -9.44 -15.62
N LYS A 650 -18.09 -9.52 -16.95
CA LYS A 650 -18.61 -8.41 -17.77
C LYS A 650 -20.06 -8.07 -17.47
N SER A 651 -20.88 -9.05 -17.07
CA SER A 651 -22.27 -8.84 -16.67
C SER A 651 -22.42 -8.30 -15.23
N GLY A 652 -21.32 -8.01 -14.54
CA GLY A 652 -21.36 -7.39 -13.21
C GLY A 652 -21.19 -8.37 -12.05
N SER A 653 -20.61 -9.55 -12.29
CA SER A 653 -20.26 -10.48 -11.21
C SER A 653 -18.78 -10.42 -10.84
N ARG A 654 -18.43 -10.78 -9.61
CA ARG A 654 -17.04 -10.93 -9.16
C ARG A 654 -16.88 -12.28 -8.49
N LEU A 655 -15.81 -12.98 -8.87
CA LEU A 655 -15.45 -14.26 -8.27
C LEU A 655 -14.60 -14.00 -7.04
N VAL A 656 -14.98 -14.61 -5.93
CA VAL A 656 -14.21 -14.69 -4.69
C VAL A 656 -13.93 -16.15 -4.41
N MET A 657 -12.65 -16.45 -4.17
CA MET A 657 -12.19 -17.77 -3.76
C MET A 657 -11.51 -17.65 -2.41
N GLY A 658 -11.79 -18.57 -1.49
CA GLY A 658 -11.14 -18.65 -0.19
C GLY A 658 -10.93 -20.10 0.21
N LYS A 659 -9.88 -20.38 0.99
CA LYS A 659 -9.61 -21.71 1.53
C LYS A 659 -9.61 -21.68 3.05
N PHE A 660 -10.29 -22.61 3.70
CA PHE A 660 -10.29 -22.76 5.15
C PHE A 660 -10.28 -24.25 5.53
N GLN A 661 -9.84 -24.56 6.74
CA GLN A 661 -9.80 -25.94 7.22
C GLN A 661 -11.18 -26.36 7.75
N ALA A 662 -11.64 -27.55 7.36
CA ALA A 662 -12.88 -28.12 7.87
C ALA A 662 -12.75 -28.40 9.38
N PRO A 663 -13.74 -27.97 10.20
CA PRO A 663 -13.76 -28.24 11.64
C PRO A 663 -14.06 -29.72 11.94
N SER A 664 -14.30 -30.05 13.22
CA SER A 664 -14.70 -31.39 13.64
C SER A 664 -16.01 -31.85 12.99
N GLU A 665 -16.25 -33.17 12.98
CA GLU A 665 -17.49 -33.78 12.48
C GLU A 665 -18.75 -33.03 12.98
N GLY A 666 -19.65 -32.69 12.06
CA GLY A 666 -20.87 -31.97 12.41
C GLY A 666 -21.54 -31.27 11.23
N ASN A 667 -22.75 -30.77 11.50
CA ASN A 667 -23.51 -29.92 10.57
C ASN A 667 -23.41 -28.47 11.01
N TYR A 668 -22.73 -27.64 10.23
CA TYR A 668 -22.56 -26.22 10.49
C TYR A 668 -23.49 -25.40 9.60
N ASN A 669 -24.26 -24.50 10.22
CA ASN A 669 -25.11 -23.56 9.51
C ASN A 669 -24.39 -22.21 9.42
N LEU A 670 -23.60 -22.05 8.38
CA LEU A 670 -22.87 -20.81 8.13
C LEU A 670 -23.76 -19.80 7.42
N THR A 671 -23.46 -18.53 7.62
CA THR A 671 -24.10 -17.43 6.90
C THR A 671 -23.03 -16.64 6.17
N SER A 672 -23.24 -16.48 4.87
CA SER A 672 -22.47 -15.56 4.04
C SER A 672 -23.12 -14.17 4.08
N TYR A 673 -22.37 -13.18 4.51
CA TYR A 673 -22.74 -11.78 4.53
C TYR A 673 -21.98 -11.05 3.43
N CYS A 674 -22.69 -10.33 2.56
CA CYS A 674 -22.06 -9.36 1.65
C CYS A 674 -22.51 -7.96 2.05
N LEU A 675 -21.60 -7.22 2.70
CA LEU A 675 -21.89 -5.92 3.30
C LEU A 675 -21.31 -4.79 2.45
N CYS A 676 -22.12 -3.81 2.07
CA CYS A 676 -21.65 -2.64 1.35
C CYS A 676 -21.04 -1.61 2.32
N ASP A 677 -19.92 -0.98 1.99
CA ASP A 677 -19.31 0.03 2.88
C ASP A 677 -19.85 1.46 2.68
N ALA A 678 -20.74 1.66 1.71
CA ALA A 678 -21.20 2.97 1.25
C ALA A 678 -22.73 3.17 1.28
N TRP A 679 -23.53 2.11 1.18
CA TRP A 679 -25.00 2.19 1.18
C TRP A 679 -25.59 1.50 2.41
N ILE A 680 -26.71 2.01 2.92
CA ILE A 680 -27.43 1.41 4.04
C ILE A 680 -28.63 0.63 3.48
N GLY A 681 -28.83 -0.62 3.91
CA GLY A 681 -29.95 -1.46 3.44
C GLY A 681 -29.71 -2.12 2.07
N CYS A 682 -28.45 -2.20 1.62
CA CYS A 682 -28.03 -2.91 0.40
C CYS A 682 -27.26 -4.20 0.70
N ASP A 683 -27.29 -4.65 1.95
CA ASP A 683 -26.55 -5.82 2.41
C ASP A 683 -27.30 -7.10 2.05
N ALA A 684 -26.56 -8.14 1.64
CA ALA A 684 -27.14 -9.43 1.29
C ALA A 684 -26.65 -10.52 2.25
N LYS A 685 -27.53 -11.48 2.54
CA LYS A 685 -27.23 -12.65 3.37
C LYS A 685 -27.67 -13.92 2.65
N SER A 686 -26.85 -14.96 2.71
CA SER A 686 -27.16 -16.29 2.17
C SER A 686 -26.74 -17.36 3.17
N ASN A 687 -27.59 -18.35 3.43
CA ASN A 687 -27.29 -19.44 4.36
C ASN A 687 -26.62 -20.60 3.61
N VAL A 688 -25.55 -21.12 4.20
CA VAL A 688 -24.74 -22.21 3.64
C VAL A 688 -24.67 -23.32 4.68
N LYS A 689 -25.18 -24.50 4.33
CA LYS A 689 -25.08 -25.68 5.19
C LYS A 689 -23.81 -26.43 4.83
N LEU A 690 -22.92 -26.58 5.81
CA LEU A 690 -21.66 -27.30 5.67
C LEU A 690 -21.77 -28.59 6.48
N LYS A 691 -21.79 -29.74 5.80
CA LYS A 691 -21.77 -31.06 6.46
C LYS A 691 -20.35 -31.59 6.43
N VAL A 692 -19.76 -31.75 7.62
CA VAL A 692 -18.42 -32.29 7.79
C VAL A 692 -18.53 -33.72 8.31
N LEU A 693 -17.95 -34.66 7.58
CA LEU A 693 -17.92 -36.08 7.91
C LEU A 693 -16.69 -36.41 8.75
N LYS A 694 -16.81 -37.46 9.56
CA LYS A 694 -15.65 -38.01 10.27
C LYS A 694 -14.58 -38.46 9.28
N ARG A 695 -13.32 -38.17 9.60
CA ARG A 695 -12.19 -38.64 8.80
C ARG A 695 -12.12 -40.17 8.82
N THR A 696 -12.24 -40.80 7.65
CA THR A 696 -12.17 -42.26 7.56
C THR A 696 -10.70 -42.69 7.52
N ARG A 697 -10.30 -43.68 8.33
CA ARG A 697 -8.91 -44.18 8.49
C ARG A 697 -8.23 -44.63 7.17
N ALA A 698 -8.99 -44.74 6.08
CA ALA A 698 -8.54 -45.14 4.74
C ALA A 698 -7.59 -44.13 4.07
N GLY A 699 -7.53 -42.87 4.50
CA GLY A 699 -6.65 -41.83 3.92
C GLY A 699 -5.16 -41.94 4.28
N THR A 700 -4.77 -42.88 5.14
CA THR A 700 -3.38 -42.99 5.66
C THR A 700 -2.41 -43.72 4.70
N ARG A 701 -2.86 -44.16 3.52
CA ARG A 701 -2.03 -44.99 2.62
C ARG A 701 -1.09 -44.25 1.65
N ASN A 702 -0.94 -42.93 1.77
CA ASN A 702 0.01 -42.14 0.96
C ASN A 702 1.18 -41.56 1.78
N ILE A 703 1.57 -42.21 2.88
CA ILE A 703 2.89 -42.02 3.48
C ILE A 703 3.61 -43.37 3.43
N VAL A 704 4.70 -43.37 2.67
CA VAL A 704 5.67 -44.46 2.47
C VAL A 704 5.89 -45.27 3.76
N SER A 705 5.45 -46.52 3.74
CA SER A 705 5.97 -47.59 4.59
C SER A 705 6.59 -48.64 3.68
N THR A 706 7.91 -48.51 3.48
CA THR A 706 8.78 -49.64 3.11
C THR A 706 8.80 -50.58 4.30
N ASP A 707 8.19 -51.75 4.15
CA ASP A 707 8.85 -53.06 4.28
C ASP A 707 7.77 -54.12 4.50
N GLU A 708 7.63 -54.99 3.49
CA GLU A 708 6.87 -56.22 3.56
C GLU A 708 7.60 -57.23 4.45
N VAL A 709 6.89 -57.84 5.39
CA VAL A 709 7.12 -59.23 5.81
C VAL A 709 5.75 -59.89 6.00
N PRO A 710 5.43 -60.98 5.28
CA PRO A 710 4.12 -61.62 5.37
C PRO A 710 4.09 -62.79 6.36
N SER A 711 2.88 -63.04 6.85
CA SER A 711 2.30 -64.31 7.35
C SER A 711 2.93 -64.98 8.57
N LEU A 712 2.09 -65.22 9.60
CA LEU A 712 1.67 -66.56 9.98
C LEU A 712 0.40 -66.52 10.85
N GLU A 713 -0.31 -67.64 10.79
CA GLU A 713 -1.73 -67.89 11.00
C GLU A 713 -2.15 -68.12 12.47
N ASP A 714 -3.46 -68.39 12.60
CA ASP A 714 -4.21 -69.03 13.69
C ASP A 714 -4.59 -68.13 14.89
N GLY A 715 -5.83 -68.13 15.39
CA GLY A 715 -6.96 -69.03 15.19
C GLY A 715 -7.65 -69.25 16.55
N ALA A 716 -8.98 -69.26 16.53
CA ALA A 716 -9.90 -69.72 17.59
C ALA A 716 -10.06 -68.86 18.88
N GLU A 717 -11.17 -68.11 18.88
CA GLU A 717 -12.32 -68.25 19.81
C GLU A 717 -12.10 -69.07 21.10
N ASP A 718 -12.36 -68.47 22.27
CA ASP A 718 -13.56 -68.78 23.07
C ASP A 718 -13.62 -67.96 24.37
N GLU A 719 -14.82 -67.99 24.93
CA GLU A 719 -15.47 -67.04 25.83
C GLU A 719 -15.09 -67.20 27.33
N ASP A 720 -15.59 -66.22 28.10
CA ASP A 720 -16.11 -66.34 29.47
C ASP A 720 -15.30 -65.95 30.72
N GLU A 721 -16.06 -65.19 31.52
CA GLU A 721 -16.19 -65.11 32.98
C GLU A 721 -15.25 -64.26 33.86
N GLU A 722 -15.93 -63.32 34.52
CA GLU A 722 -15.82 -62.78 35.87
C GLU A 722 -14.62 -63.18 36.76
N GLY A 723 -14.05 -62.17 37.41
CA GLY A 723 -13.12 -62.39 38.53
C GLY A 723 -12.59 -61.08 39.09
N ASN A 724 -13.26 -60.63 40.15
CA ASN A 724 -12.79 -59.65 41.12
C ASN A 724 -11.39 -60.05 41.65
N ASP A 725 -10.54 -59.09 42.04
CA ASP A 725 -9.91 -59.08 43.36
C ASP A 725 -8.88 -57.94 43.53
N GLU A 726 -8.76 -57.62 44.80
CA GLU A 726 -8.22 -56.47 45.52
C GLU A 726 -6.72 -56.63 45.86
N TYR A 727 -6.14 -55.56 46.41
CA TYR A 727 -4.85 -55.42 47.13
C TYR A 727 -3.59 -54.94 46.38
N ASP A 728 -3.25 -53.66 46.61
CA ASP A 728 -2.07 -53.14 47.36
C ASP A 728 -0.79 -54.00 47.40
N ASP A 729 0.34 -53.43 46.95
CA ASP A 729 1.36 -52.82 47.84
C ASP A 729 2.68 -52.49 47.06
N ASP A 730 3.13 -51.25 47.26
CA ASP A 730 4.49 -50.73 47.41
C ASP A 730 5.73 -51.43 46.81
N TYR A 731 6.55 -50.60 46.12
CA TYR A 731 8.01 -50.70 46.18
C TYR A 731 8.67 -49.31 46.04
N GLU A 732 9.15 -48.76 47.16
CA GLU A 732 10.15 -47.69 47.25
C GLU A 732 11.51 -48.17 46.70
N SER A 733 12.37 -47.29 46.19
CA SER A 733 13.55 -46.72 46.88
C SER A 733 14.54 -46.30 45.76
N GLU A 734 15.56 -45.42 45.85
CA GLU A 734 16.39 -44.86 46.92
C GLU A 734 16.90 -43.48 46.45
N TYR A 735 17.06 -42.52 47.35
CA TYR A 735 18.26 -41.67 47.43
C TYR A 735 18.39 -41.16 48.87
N SER A 736 19.32 -41.79 49.60
CA SER A 736 19.98 -41.32 50.82
C SER A 736 20.88 -40.11 50.50
N GLU A 737 21.33 -39.22 51.38
CA GLU A 737 21.29 -39.09 52.85
C GLU A 737 21.84 -37.67 53.20
N ASP A 738 21.57 -37.25 54.44
CA ASP A 738 22.35 -36.32 55.30
C ASP A 738 22.08 -34.80 55.31
N ASP A 739 21.03 -34.44 56.06
CA ASP A 739 21.05 -33.95 57.45
C ASP A 739 21.46 -32.51 57.89
N GLU A 740 20.65 -32.07 58.89
CA GLU A 740 20.86 -31.13 60.02
C GLU A 740 20.64 -29.60 59.80
N ASP A 741 19.85 -28.84 60.57
CA ASP A 741 19.05 -29.11 61.77
C ASP A 741 18.19 -27.88 62.22
N VAL A 742 17.18 -28.15 63.09
CA VAL A 742 16.54 -27.29 64.14
C VAL A 742 15.31 -26.37 63.88
N ARG A 743 14.12 -26.98 64.14
CA ARG A 743 13.00 -26.66 65.08
C ARG A 743 12.14 -25.38 65.03
N GLY A 744 10.82 -25.63 65.01
CA GLY A 744 9.82 -25.14 65.99
C GLY A 744 8.62 -24.39 65.38
N LYS A 745 7.51 -25.03 64.99
CA LYS A 745 6.33 -25.56 65.73
C LYS A 745 5.08 -24.65 65.76
N ASP A 746 3.99 -25.24 65.26
CA ASP A 746 2.60 -25.28 65.77
C ASP A 746 1.56 -24.18 65.44
N ALA A 747 0.63 -24.61 64.57
CA ALA A 747 -0.80 -24.90 64.85
C ALA A 747 -1.87 -23.78 64.95
N GLN A 748 -3.02 -24.15 64.38
CA GLN A 748 -4.32 -23.48 64.27
C GLN A 748 -5.00 -23.17 65.61
N GLY A 749 -5.86 -22.15 65.63
CA GLY A 749 -6.87 -22.00 66.67
C GLY A 749 -7.59 -20.66 66.61
N ALA A 750 -8.92 -20.70 66.65
CA ALA A 750 -9.84 -19.59 66.44
C ALA A 750 -10.40 -19.00 67.76
N VAL A 751 -11.05 -17.84 67.62
CA VAL A 751 -12.16 -17.27 68.43
C VAL A 751 -11.82 -16.37 69.64
N ALA A 752 -12.37 -15.13 69.54
CA ALA A 752 -12.95 -14.18 70.51
C ALA A 752 -12.49 -14.19 72.00
N ASP A 753 -12.42 -13.09 72.73
CA ASP A 753 -13.46 -12.07 72.91
C ASP A 753 -12.95 -10.96 73.85
N GLY A 754 -13.57 -9.77 73.81
CA GLY A 754 -13.93 -9.04 75.03
C GLY A 754 -13.00 -7.97 75.65
N SER A 755 -13.60 -6.79 75.81
CA SER A 755 -13.51 -5.89 76.98
C SER A 755 -12.34 -4.89 77.05
N VAL A 756 -12.44 -3.64 77.54
CA VAL A 756 -13.48 -2.61 77.84
C VAL A 756 -12.69 -1.52 78.62
N ASP A 757 -13.14 -0.26 78.52
CA ASP A 757 -12.79 0.89 79.38
C ASP A 757 -11.33 1.42 79.33
N ASP A 758 -11.04 2.71 79.45
CA ASP A 758 -11.86 3.91 79.60
C ASP A 758 -10.96 5.13 79.31
N ASP A 759 -11.63 6.27 79.17
CA ASP A 759 -11.15 7.61 79.49
C ASP A 759 -10.08 8.30 78.61
N ALA A 760 -10.12 9.62 78.43
CA ALA A 760 -11.16 10.63 78.34
C ALA A 760 -10.44 11.98 78.22
N LYS A 761 -11.00 12.83 77.36
CA LYS A 761 -11.04 14.30 77.45
C LYS A 761 -9.77 15.12 77.22
N GLY A 762 -9.87 15.86 76.10
CA GLY A 762 -10.05 17.31 76.12
C GLY A 762 -8.77 18.11 75.89
N SER A 763 -8.76 19.23 75.18
CA SER A 763 -9.78 20.06 74.54
C SER A 763 -9.05 21.20 73.80
N SER A 764 -9.61 21.70 72.70
CA SER A 764 -9.67 23.12 72.22
C SER A 764 -8.48 24.07 72.45
N SER A 765 -8.08 25.01 71.61
CA SER A 765 -8.54 25.63 70.36
C SER A 765 -7.59 26.83 70.09
N ASP A 766 -7.68 27.44 68.90
CA ASP A 766 -7.12 28.74 68.48
C ASP A 766 -5.60 28.83 68.26
N GLY A 767 -5.06 29.53 67.26
CA GLY A 767 -5.61 30.40 66.21
C GLY A 767 -4.46 31.27 65.63
N GLY A 768 -4.53 31.57 64.32
CA GLY A 768 -3.71 32.57 63.59
C GLY A 768 -2.24 32.21 63.33
N SER A 769 -1.52 32.73 62.33
CA SER A 769 -1.75 33.52 61.11
C SER A 769 -0.36 33.82 60.53
N GLU A 770 -0.22 33.92 59.20
CA GLU A 770 0.90 34.56 58.46
C GLU A 770 2.29 33.87 58.57
N SER A 771 3.19 33.87 57.58
CA SER A 771 3.24 34.30 56.19
C SER A 771 4.54 33.72 55.57
N ASP A 772 4.63 33.82 54.24
CA ASP A 772 5.85 34.01 53.43
C ASP A 772 6.83 32.87 53.08
N GLU A 773 6.95 32.73 51.76
CA GLU A 773 8.17 32.60 50.93
C GLU A 773 9.13 31.41 51.14
N ASN A 774 9.03 30.42 50.24
CA ASN A 774 9.92 30.29 49.06
C ASN A 774 9.45 29.17 48.12
#